data_AF-A0A2D9CER3-F1
#
_entry.id   AF-A0A2D9CER3-F1
#
_cell.length_a   1.000
_cell.length_b   1.000
_cell.length_c   1.000
_cell.angle_alpha   90.00
_cell.angle_beta   90.00
_cell.angle_gamma   90.00
#
_symmetry.space_group_name_H-M   'P 1'
#
loop_
_entity.id
_entity.type
_entity.pdbx_description
1 polymer ?
#
loop_
_entity_poly.entity_id
_entity_poly.type
_entity_poly.pdbx_seq_one_letter_code
_entity_poly.pdbx_strand_id
1 'polypeptide(L)'
;MAERENNDKATAANQYSVYVNRDTQATQVNWGDIAKKLTSGANAIRDGREAKKQAITDATNKALNDLSQIADVDNQSLGKLLINGSDFSKKTLMANMELLRNGGLDPKDYQLIMQSQLDGYKNLSLYAEGADAKYQEAMKRLELGEDGESIASDMEMTWNEGTFGFGNLRNKRLITNPRNGELVLVTMQEDENGDLVVPDPEVNPEFFQNTAYINVATDFQLDRRNTNTLADAVTENLADVILSTSQEYNLYSGGGQVTSIQDFRNLFDAETPDGKGYMDLQNNDGSKMTYKEFMNDQVDTITGDASDLSSMNAAQVLTGAGYKMVQSEAEAKKKGISKYVIYKNVNGRPEVELTENQMKEARNIAQRAIESRIDLKIKQTQEMQGREARPESPGERGEGDRIRKTSAYIRDINKVLTNPDIASSEATMRTLVTNINEQRGGVENGGRPRINDIDINDDTIIITYESGEPTVIKRRIRDENDMDTITSETTLKEDIGALYQILVPGAQAEGGQLALSPSEIDAFITREKINIGERGQNRNVGYTQDIQKPEVLGDETEVATPDGAQSSRSYWTKEDGVGESELGSKIDGGAIDPDSSISRISNKFIEDFTTAAASEARTRAGISEVRTEVSGDGSNRSSVIKFKLNGVDKEIVIMAAGDMPNGVETRKYGQQIQRALNDLNNLAYKNRGKVTNKIKMSYPAFKADYLANNPGATTADITAAFNAQ
;
A
#
# COMPACT_ATOMS: atom_id res chain seq x y z
N MET A 1 -146.40 -2.82 -33.95
CA MET A 1 -147.28 -3.02 -32.78
C MET A 1 -146.37 -3.10 -31.56
N ALA A 2 -146.08 -1.96 -30.91
CA ALA A 2 -146.83 -1.28 -29.81
C ALA A 2 -146.29 -1.78 -28.45
N GLU A 3 -145.97 -1.01 -27.42
CA GLU A 3 -146.18 0.41 -27.04
C GLU A 3 -145.24 0.69 -25.84
N ARG A 4 -144.57 1.87 -25.81
CA ARG A 4 -144.73 3.00 -24.87
C ARG A 4 -144.49 2.76 -23.36
N GLU A 5 -143.65 3.64 -22.81
CA GLU A 5 -143.40 3.90 -21.38
C GLU A 5 -144.68 4.27 -20.60
N ASN A 6 -144.75 3.88 -19.31
CA ASN A 6 -145.11 4.81 -18.24
C ASN A 6 -144.71 4.34 -16.83
N ASN A 7 -144.45 5.34 -15.98
CA ASN A 7 -144.18 5.36 -14.54
C ASN A 7 -145.34 4.81 -13.67
N ASP A 8 -145.03 4.20 -12.52
CA ASP A 8 -145.25 4.78 -11.17
C ASP A 8 -145.19 3.75 -10.01
N LYS A 9 -144.64 4.21 -8.87
CA LYS A 9 -144.44 3.53 -7.56
C LYS A 9 -145.77 3.45 -6.78
N ALA A 10 -145.99 2.72 -5.67
CA ALA A 10 -145.20 2.15 -4.57
C ALA A 10 -145.98 0.93 -3.98
N THR A 11 -145.46 0.00 -3.16
CA THR A 11 -145.11 0.15 -1.73
C THR A 11 -144.55 -1.20 -1.20
N ALA A 12 -143.57 -1.14 -0.30
CA ALA A 12 -143.12 -2.14 0.70
C ALA A 12 -143.39 -3.66 0.51
N ALA A 13 -142.32 -4.45 0.32
CA ALA A 13 -141.98 -5.65 1.13
C ALA A 13 -140.76 -6.40 0.53
N ASN A 14 -139.94 -6.99 1.41
CA ASN A 14 -138.82 -7.92 1.16
C ASN A 14 -137.46 -7.35 0.71
N GLN A 15 -136.80 -6.66 1.65
CA GLN A 15 -135.35 -6.79 1.82
C GLN A 15 -135.06 -8.25 2.20
N TYR A 16 -134.54 -9.09 1.29
CA TYR A 16 -133.75 -10.32 1.52
C TYR A 16 -133.80 -11.22 0.25
N SER A 17 -133.31 -10.73 -0.89
CA SER A 17 -132.82 -11.59 -1.99
C SER A 17 -132.08 -10.74 -3.03
N VAL A 18 -130.86 -10.32 -2.72
CA VAL A 18 -129.89 -9.98 -3.78
C VAL A 18 -128.95 -11.18 -3.90
N TYR A 19 -129.39 -12.18 -4.66
CA TYR A 19 -128.43 -13.06 -5.31
C TYR A 19 -127.73 -12.20 -6.37
N VAL A 20 -126.57 -11.65 -6.02
CA VAL A 20 -125.62 -11.25 -7.06
C VAL A 20 -125.24 -12.54 -7.76
N ASN A 21 -125.72 -12.73 -8.99
CA ASN A 21 -125.21 -13.77 -9.86
C ASN A 21 -123.69 -13.60 -9.90
N ARG A 22 -122.95 -14.54 -9.30
CA ARG A 22 -121.51 -14.63 -9.53
C ARG A 22 -121.36 -14.83 -11.02
N ASP A 23 -120.78 -13.85 -11.71
CA ASP A 23 -120.29 -14.04 -13.06
C ASP A 23 -119.19 -15.12 -12.97
N THR A 24 -119.58 -16.34 -13.30
CA THR A 24 -118.72 -17.52 -13.24
C THR A 24 -117.56 -17.41 -14.21
N GLN A 25 -117.61 -16.53 -15.22
CA GLN A 25 -116.50 -16.27 -16.12
C GLN A 25 -115.45 -15.33 -15.52
N ALA A 26 -115.84 -14.39 -14.66
CA ALA A 26 -114.91 -13.47 -13.99
C ALA A 26 -114.34 -14.04 -12.68
N THR A 27 -115.01 -15.01 -12.05
CA THR A 27 -114.61 -15.57 -10.74
C THR A 27 -114.02 -16.98 -10.77
N GLN A 28 -113.98 -17.67 -11.92
CA GLN A 28 -113.28 -18.94 -12.07
C GLN A 28 -111.93 -18.76 -12.78
N VAL A 29 -110.87 -19.34 -12.23
CA VAL A 29 -109.55 -19.41 -12.88
C VAL A 29 -109.69 -20.16 -14.20
N ASN A 30 -109.45 -19.48 -15.33
CA ASN A 30 -109.46 -20.10 -16.65
C ASN A 30 -108.17 -20.92 -16.86
N TRP A 31 -108.17 -22.13 -16.31
CA TRP A 31 -107.08 -23.10 -16.43
C TRP A 31 -106.78 -23.46 -17.88
N GLY A 32 -107.75 -23.37 -18.80
CA GLY A 32 -107.55 -23.60 -20.24
C GLY A 32 -106.65 -22.54 -20.88
N ASP A 33 -106.87 -21.26 -20.58
CA ASP A 33 -106.03 -20.17 -21.07
C ASP A 33 -104.65 -20.12 -20.39
N ILE A 34 -104.59 -20.45 -19.10
CA ILE A 34 -103.30 -20.59 -18.38
C ILE A 34 -102.50 -21.75 -18.96
N ALA A 35 -103.11 -22.92 -19.19
CA ALA A 35 -102.46 -24.07 -19.82
C ALA A 35 -102.02 -23.77 -21.26
N LYS A 36 -102.82 -23.03 -22.04
CA LYS A 36 -102.42 -22.56 -23.39
C LYS A 36 -101.23 -21.60 -23.34
N LYS A 37 -101.21 -20.63 -22.41
CA LYS A 37 -100.07 -19.72 -22.24
C LYS A 37 -98.81 -20.45 -21.78
N LEU A 38 -98.95 -21.39 -20.85
CA LEU A 38 -97.84 -22.22 -20.39
C LEU A 38 -97.29 -23.11 -21.52
N THR A 39 -98.17 -23.77 -22.28
CA THR A 39 -97.79 -24.61 -23.43
C THR A 39 -97.16 -23.78 -24.55
N SER A 40 -97.70 -22.58 -24.82
CA SER A 40 -97.14 -21.66 -25.83
C SER A 40 -95.78 -21.12 -25.40
N GLY A 41 -95.61 -20.76 -24.13
CA GLY A 41 -94.32 -20.36 -23.56
C GLY A 41 -93.31 -21.51 -23.58
N ALA A 42 -93.73 -22.73 -23.25
CA ALA A 42 -92.89 -23.93 -23.34
C ALA A 42 -92.48 -24.23 -24.79
N ASN A 43 -93.39 -24.11 -25.75
CA ASN A 43 -93.10 -24.27 -27.17
C ASN A 43 -92.14 -23.18 -27.68
N ALA A 44 -92.34 -21.91 -27.30
CA ALA A 44 -91.44 -20.82 -27.67
C ALA A 44 -90.02 -21.02 -27.10
N ILE A 45 -89.91 -21.51 -25.86
CA ILE A 45 -88.62 -21.87 -25.25
C ILE A 45 -87.99 -23.07 -25.98
N ARG A 46 -88.79 -24.10 -26.33
CA ARG A 46 -88.33 -25.25 -27.12
C ARG A 46 -87.80 -24.82 -28.48
N ASP A 47 -88.58 -24.05 -29.23
CA ASP A 47 -88.25 -23.61 -30.58
C ASP A 47 -87.03 -22.65 -30.57
N GLY A 48 -86.95 -21.76 -29.58
CA GLY A 48 -85.78 -20.91 -29.36
C GLY A 48 -84.51 -21.69 -28.98
N ARG A 49 -84.64 -22.81 -28.25
CA ARG A 49 -83.53 -23.73 -27.98
C ARG A 49 -83.11 -24.49 -29.23
N GLU A 50 -84.06 -24.94 -30.04
CA GLU A 50 -83.79 -25.66 -31.29
C GLU A 50 -83.05 -24.78 -32.31
N ALA A 51 -83.49 -23.53 -32.48
CA ALA A 51 -82.80 -22.56 -33.34
C ALA A 51 -81.35 -22.30 -32.90
N LYS A 52 -81.11 -22.19 -31.58
CA LYS A 52 -79.74 -22.06 -31.03
C LYS A 52 -78.89 -23.31 -31.26
N LYS A 53 -79.46 -24.50 -31.09
CA LYS A 53 -78.78 -25.78 -31.39
C LYS A 53 -78.41 -25.89 -32.87
N GLN A 54 -79.30 -25.47 -33.77
CA GLN A 54 -79.04 -25.48 -35.21
C GLN A 54 -77.92 -24.49 -35.55
N ALA A 55 -77.98 -23.25 -35.07
CA ALA A 55 -76.94 -22.25 -35.30
C ALA A 55 -75.55 -22.70 -34.82
N ILE A 56 -75.48 -23.38 -33.66
CA ILE A 56 -74.24 -23.97 -33.16
C ILE A 56 -73.79 -25.11 -34.08
N THR A 57 -74.70 -26.00 -34.49
CA THR A 57 -74.38 -27.10 -35.42
C THR A 57 -73.82 -26.57 -36.74
N ASP A 58 -74.42 -25.52 -37.30
CA ASP A 58 -73.95 -24.90 -38.54
C ASP A 58 -72.57 -24.24 -38.37
N ALA A 59 -72.36 -23.55 -37.24
CA ALA A 59 -71.06 -22.98 -36.89
C ALA A 59 -69.99 -24.07 -36.69
N THR A 60 -70.33 -25.18 -36.04
CA THR A 60 -69.45 -26.34 -35.89
C THR A 60 -69.10 -26.93 -37.26
N ASN A 61 -70.08 -27.13 -38.14
CA ASN A 61 -69.82 -27.66 -39.48
C ASN A 61 -68.90 -26.74 -40.29
N LYS A 62 -69.10 -25.43 -40.19
CA LYS A 62 -68.17 -24.45 -40.78
C LYS A 62 -66.77 -24.60 -40.18
N ALA A 63 -66.66 -24.69 -38.86
CA ALA A 63 -65.37 -24.87 -38.18
C ALA A 63 -64.66 -26.15 -38.62
N LEU A 64 -65.38 -27.27 -38.77
CA LEU A 64 -64.83 -28.54 -39.27
C LEU A 64 -64.32 -28.42 -40.72
N ASN A 65 -65.03 -27.65 -41.57
CA ASN A 65 -64.60 -27.36 -42.93
C ASN A 65 -63.36 -26.47 -42.96
N ASP A 66 -63.34 -25.40 -42.16
CA ASP A 66 -62.20 -24.48 -42.06
C ASP A 66 -60.95 -25.24 -41.55
N LEU A 67 -61.10 -26.10 -40.54
CA LEU A 67 -60.01 -26.98 -40.07
C LEU A 67 -59.54 -27.97 -41.14
N SER A 68 -60.36 -28.31 -42.14
CA SER A 68 -59.97 -29.20 -43.24
C SER A 68 -59.11 -28.53 -44.30
N GLN A 69 -59.05 -27.19 -44.31
CA GLN A 69 -58.17 -26.43 -45.18
C GLN A 69 -56.76 -26.43 -44.57
N ILE A 70 -56.00 -27.47 -44.89
CA ILE A 70 -54.61 -27.61 -44.45
C ILE A 70 -53.72 -26.78 -45.38
N ALA A 71 -52.87 -25.92 -44.81
CA ALA A 71 -51.90 -25.15 -45.58
C ALA A 71 -50.93 -26.07 -46.34
N ASP A 72 -50.57 -25.65 -47.55
CA ASP A 72 -49.55 -26.32 -48.35
C ASP A 72 -48.17 -25.95 -47.79
N VAL A 73 -47.41 -26.95 -47.35
CA VAL A 73 -46.10 -26.75 -46.72
C VAL A 73 -45.10 -27.73 -47.29
N ASP A 74 -43.92 -27.22 -47.65
CA ASP A 74 -42.87 -28.03 -48.30
C ASP A 74 -42.27 -29.09 -47.38
N ASN A 75 -42.34 -28.88 -46.06
CA ASN A 75 -41.78 -29.81 -45.07
C ASN A 75 -42.80 -30.91 -44.70
N GLN A 76 -42.48 -32.16 -45.05
CA GLN A 76 -43.35 -33.32 -44.81
C GLN A 76 -43.69 -33.53 -43.32
N SER A 77 -42.78 -33.22 -42.40
CA SER A 77 -43.02 -33.36 -40.96
C SER A 77 -43.99 -32.28 -40.46
N LEU A 78 -43.81 -31.02 -40.90
CA LEU A 78 -44.75 -29.94 -40.58
C LEU A 78 -46.13 -30.21 -41.18
N GLY A 79 -46.20 -30.71 -42.41
CA GLY A 79 -47.46 -31.13 -43.04
C GLY A 79 -48.17 -32.22 -42.22
N LYS A 80 -47.45 -33.22 -41.71
CA LYS A 80 -48.01 -34.24 -40.80
C LYS A 80 -48.51 -33.63 -39.49
N LEU A 81 -47.82 -32.65 -38.92
CA LEU A 81 -48.27 -31.97 -37.70
C LEU A 81 -49.55 -31.17 -37.95
N LEU A 82 -49.66 -30.45 -39.07
CA LEU A 82 -50.88 -29.74 -39.46
C LEU A 82 -52.06 -30.68 -39.67
N ILE A 83 -51.85 -31.82 -40.35
CA ILE A 83 -52.87 -32.86 -40.51
C ILE A 83 -53.32 -33.38 -39.14
N ASN A 84 -52.37 -33.75 -38.28
CA ASN A 84 -52.68 -34.25 -36.94
C ASN A 84 -53.40 -33.20 -36.08
N GLY A 85 -53.03 -31.93 -36.19
CA GLY A 85 -53.68 -30.82 -35.51
C GLY A 85 -55.12 -30.62 -35.96
N SER A 86 -55.35 -30.62 -37.29
CA SER A 86 -56.70 -30.56 -37.88
C SER A 86 -57.57 -31.70 -37.36
N ASP A 87 -57.08 -32.94 -37.45
CA ASP A 87 -57.82 -34.13 -37.01
C ASP A 87 -58.10 -34.12 -35.50
N PHE A 88 -57.13 -33.68 -34.70
CA PHE A 88 -57.28 -33.58 -33.25
C PHE A 88 -58.32 -32.51 -32.86
N SER A 89 -58.23 -31.32 -33.43
CA SER A 89 -59.20 -30.24 -33.21
C SER A 89 -60.60 -30.67 -33.65
N LYS A 90 -60.75 -31.32 -34.81
CA LYS A 90 -62.05 -31.88 -35.25
C LYS A 90 -62.62 -32.87 -34.25
N LYS A 91 -61.80 -33.81 -33.75
CA LYS A 91 -62.23 -34.78 -32.72
C LYS A 91 -62.63 -34.10 -31.42
N THR A 92 -61.89 -33.08 -30.99
CA THR A 92 -62.23 -32.28 -29.80
C THR A 92 -63.55 -31.54 -29.99
N LEU A 93 -63.78 -30.92 -31.15
CA LEU A 93 -65.04 -30.24 -31.45
C LEU A 93 -66.22 -31.21 -31.51
N MET A 94 -66.04 -32.40 -32.07
CA MET A 94 -67.08 -33.43 -32.13
C MET A 94 -67.42 -33.96 -30.72
N ALA A 95 -66.42 -34.28 -29.91
CA ALA A 95 -66.62 -34.74 -28.54
C ALA A 95 -67.32 -33.68 -27.67
N ASN A 96 -66.90 -32.42 -27.76
CA ASN A 96 -67.55 -31.33 -27.04
C ASN A 96 -68.95 -31.00 -27.57
N MET A 97 -69.22 -31.22 -28.87
CA MET A 97 -70.55 -31.08 -29.45
C MET A 97 -71.50 -32.17 -28.93
N GLU A 98 -71.00 -33.38 -28.71
CA GLU A 98 -71.76 -34.45 -28.07
C GLU A 98 -72.09 -34.11 -26.60
N LEU A 99 -71.11 -33.58 -25.85
CA LEU A 99 -71.36 -33.08 -24.49
C LEU A 99 -72.40 -31.95 -24.47
N LEU A 100 -72.34 -31.02 -25.42
CA LEU A 100 -73.36 -29.96 -25.57
C LEU A 100 -74.74 -30.55 -25.86
N ARG A 101 -74.84 -31.53 -26.76
CA ARG A 101 -76.11 -32.20 -27.11
C ARG A 101 -76.70 -32.98 -25.93
N ASN A 102 -75.83 -33.59 -25.12
CA ASN A 102 -76.20 -34.36 -23.94
C ASN A 102 -76.40 -33.46 -22.69
N GLY A 103 -76.21 -32.14 -22.81
CA GLY A 103 -76.40 -31.17 -21.74
C GLY A 103 -75.27 -31.11 -20.70
N GLY A 104 -74.12 -31.73 -20.98
CA GLY A 104 -72.93 -31.72 -20.12
C GLY A 104 -71.98 -30.54 -20.35
N LEU A 105 -72.23 -29.71 -21.36
CA LEU A 105 -71.46 -28.51 -21.67
C LEU A 105 -72.40 -27.36 -22.05
N ASP A 106 -72.13 -26.16 -21.55
CA ASP A 106 -72.93 -24.98 -21.89
C ASP A 106 -72.63 -24.48 -23.31
N PRO A 107 -73.64 -23.95 -24.05
CA PRO A 107 -73.44 -23.39 -25.38
C PRO A 107 -72.33 -22.33 -25.49
N LYS A 108 -72.17 -21.51 -24.44
CA LYS A 108 -71.15 -20.46 -24.38
C LYS A 108 -69.76 -21.04 -24.29
N ASP A 109 -69.57 -22.05 -23.44
CA ASP A 109 -68.28 -22.71 -23.24
C ASP A 109 -67.89 -23.50 -24.49
N TYR A 110 -68.86 -24.14 -25.14
CA TYR A 110 -68.65 -24.77 -26.44
C TYR A 110 -68.16 -23.76 -27.50
N GLN A 111 -68.81 -22.59 -27.60
CA GLN A 111 -68.39 -21.55 -28.54
C GLN A 111 -66.98 -21.05 -28.26
N LEU A 112 -66.60 -20.91 -26.99
CA LEU A 112 -65.24 -20.54 -26.59
C LEU A 112 -64.24 -21.61 -27.05
N ILE A 113 -64.50 -22.88 -26.75
CA ILE A 113 -63.64 -23.99 -27.21
C ILE A 113 -63.54 -24.00 -28.74
N MET A 114 -64.66 -23.81 -29.45
CA MET A 114 -64.68 -23.78 -30.91
C MET A 114 -63.78 -22.69 -31.48
N GLN A 115 -63.87 -21.47 -30.95
CA GLN A 115 -63.00 -20.36 -31.38
C GLN A 115 -61.54 -20.63 -31.01
N SER A 116 -61.25 -21.08 -29.78
CA SER A 116 -59.88 -21.40 -29.35
C SER A 116 -59.21 -22.47 -30.22
N GLN A 117 -59.96 -23.47 -30.70
CA GLN A 117 -59.45 -24.48 -31.62
C GLN A 117 -59.19 -23.92 -33.02
N LEU A 118 -60.09 -23.08 -33.54
CA LEU A 118 -59.91 -22.42 -34.84
C LEU A 118 -58.72 -21.47 -34.83
N ASP A 119 -58.61 -20.62 -33.81
CA ASP A 119 -57.53 -19.66 -33.66
C ASP A 119 -56.19 -20.37 -33.45
N GLY A 120 -56.16 -21.40 -32.60
CA GLY A 120 -54.96 -22.22 -32.37
C GLY A 120 -54.47 -22.91 -33.65
N TYR A 121 -55.37 -23.51 -34.42
CA TYR A 121 -55.04 -24.12 -35.71
C TYR A 121 -54.56 -23.09 -36.73
N LYS A 122 -55.23 -21.95 -36.83
CA LYS A 122 -54.83 -20.85 -37.72
C LYS A 122 -53.42 -20.36 -37.40
N ASN A 123 -53.09 -20.17 -36.12
CA ASN A 123 -51.75 -19.74 -35.70
C ASN A 123 -50.67 -20.77 -36.04
N LEU A 124 -50.97 -22.06 -35.87
CA LEU A 124 -50.09 -23.15 -36.27
C LEU A 124 -49.87 -23.19 -37.79
N SER A 125 -50.93 -22.98 -38.58
CA SER A 125 -50.88 -22.93 -40.04
C SER A 125 -50.01 -21.78 -40.53
N LEU A 126 -50.21 -20.57 -39.98
CA LEU A 126 -49.42 -19.39 -40.31
C LEU A 126 -47.92 -19.58 -39.99
N TYR A 127 -47.61 -20.24 -38.87
CA TYR A 127 -46.22 -20.59 -38.56
C TYR A 127 -45.64 -21.54 -39.61
N ALA A 128 -46.37 -22.59 -39.95
CA ALA A 128 -45.87 -23.62 -40.86
C ALA A 128 -45.62 -23.09 -42.29
N GLU A 129 -46.44 -22.14 -42.77
CA GLU A 129 -46.22 -21.42 -44.04
C GLU A 129 -44.92 -20.58 -44.03
N GLY A 130 -44.59 -19.96 -42.90
CA GLY A 130 -43.40 -19.11 -42.75
C GLY A 130 -42.16 -19.80 -42.17
N ALA A 131 -42.26 -21.08 -41.78
CA ALA A 131 -41.27 -21.75 -40.94
C ALA A 131 -39.89 -21.84 -41.59
N ASP A 132 -39.81 -22.10 -42.90
CA ASP A 132 -38.53 -22.19 -43.61
C ASP A 132 -37.82 -20.83 -43.65
N ALA A 133 -38.52 -19.76 -44.02
CA ALA A 133 -37.95 -18.42 -44.05
C ALA A 133 -37.43 -17.98 -42.67
N LYS A 134 -38.21 -18.21 -41.61
CA LYS A 134 -37.80 -17.91 -40.23
C LYS A 134 -36.62 -18.75 -39.77
N TYR A 135 -36.58 -20.03 -40.15
CA TYR A 135 -35.45 -20.91 -39.87
C TYR A 135 -34.18 -20.43 -40.57
N GLN A 136 -34.26 -20.08 -41.86
CA GLN A 136 -33.11 -19.53 -42.60
C GLN A 136 -32.61 -18.22 -42.01
N GLU A 137 -33.52 -17.35 -41.55
CA GLU A 137 -33.15 -16.11 -40.87
C GLU A 137 -32.45 -16.37 -39.53
N ALA A 138 -32.97 -17.29 -38.71
CA ALA A 138 -32.33 -17.70 -37.47
C ALA A 138 -30.93 -18.31 -37.73
N MET A 139 -30.78 -19.15 -38.77
CA MET A 139 -29.49 -19.72 -39.16
C MET A 139 -28.49 -18.64 -39.59
N LYS A 140 -28.92 -17.62 -40.36
CA LYS A 140 -28.06 -16.48 -40.72
C LYS A 140 -27.60 -15.71 -39.48
N ARG A 141 -28.46 -15.55 -38.48
CA ARG A 141 -28.10 -14.85 -37.24
C ARG A 141 -27.16 -15.66 -36.34
N LEU A 142 -27.04 -16.98 -36.56
CA LEU A 142 -26.03 -17.83 -35.94
C LEU A 142 -24.67 -17.77 -36.67
N GLU A 143 -24.62 -17.20 -37.88
CA GLU A 143 -23.36 -16.97 -38.57
C GLU A 143 -22.52 -15.92 -37.82
N LEU A 144 -21.21 -15.98 -37.99
CA LEU A 144 -20.27 -15.06 -37.36
C LEU A 144 -20.42 -13.66 -37.98
N GLY A 145 -20.61 -12.66 -37.14
CA GLY A 145 -20.58 -11.24 -37.49
C GLY A 145 -19.17 -10.71 -37.69
N GLU A 146 -19.06 -9.40 -37.93
CA GLU A 146 -17.78 -8.71 -38.19
C GLU A 146 -16.78 -8.79 -37.01
N ASP A 147 -17.28 -8.98 -35.80
CA ASP A 147 -16.52 -9.13 -34.56
C ASP A 147 -16.03 -10.57 -34.31
N GLY A 148 -16.35 -11.51 -35.21
CA GLY A 148 -15.99 -12.92 -35.09
C GLY A 148 -16.85 -13.70 -34.08
N GLU A 149 -17.96 -13.12 -33.61
CA GLU A 149 -18.95 -13.75 -32.73
C GLU A 149 -20.31 -13.88 -33.44
N SER A 150 -21.20 -14.73 -32.94
CA SER A 150 -22.56 -14.88 -33.50
C SER A 150 -23.36 -13.58 -33.35
N ILE A 151 -24.08 -13.17 -34.40
CA ILE A 151 -24.98 -11.99 -34.36
C ILE A 151 -26.07 -12.18 -33.29
N ALA A 152 -26.64 -13.38 -33.22
CA ALA A 152 -27.61 -13.75 -32.19
C ALA A 152 -26.96 -13.81 -30.80
N SER A 153 -27.63 -13.21 -29.82
CA SER A 153 -27.29 -13.34 -28.40
C SER A 153 -27.48 -14.77 -27.90
N ASP A 154 -26.83 -15.14 -26.80
CA ASP A 154 -27.01 -16.45 -26.18
C ASP A 154 -28.47 -16.75 -25.78
N MET A 155 -29.23 -15.70 -25.44
CA MET A 155 -30.66 -15.82 -25.14
C MET A 155 -31.47 -16.16 -26.39
N GLU A 156 -31.22 -15.47 -27.52
CA GLU A 156 -31.85 -15.80 -28.80
C GLU A 156 -31.50 -17.22 -29.23
N MET A 157 -30.22 -17.63 -29.12
CA MET A 157 -29.79 -19.00 -29.42
C MET A 157 -30.54 -20.04 -28.57
N THR A 158 -30.59 -19.83 -27.26
CA THR A 158 -31.28 -20.74 -26.32
C THR A 158 -32.78 -20.80 -26.62
N TRP A 159 -33.39 -19.65 -26.89
CA TRP A 159 -34.80 -19.53 -27.23
C TRP A 159 -35.15 -20.22 -28.56
N ASN A 160 -34.27 -20.06 -29.55
CA ASN A 160 -34.38 -20.67 -30.87
C ASN A 160 -34.20 -22.19 -30.80
N GLU A 161 -33.36 -22.73 -29.91
CA GLU A 161 -33.23 -24.17 -29.71
C GLU A 161 -34.56 -24.79 -29.24
N GLY A 162 -35.26 -24.14 -28.30
CA GLY A 162 -36.59 -24.56 -27.86
C GLY A 162 -37.67 -24.40 -28.93
N THR A 163 -37.62 -23.29 -29.69
CA THR A 163 -38.68 -22.87 -30.61
C THR A 163 -38.54 -23.44 -32.03
N PHE A 164 -37.33 -23.61 -32.56
CA PHE A 164 -37.06 -24.27 -33.84
C PHE A 164 -36.79 -25.78 -33.70
N GLY A 165 -36.72 -26.30 -32.47
CA GLY A 165 -36.75 -27.74 -32.16
C GLY A 165 -37.97 -28.48 -32.75
N PHE A 166 -38.92 -27.77 -33.36
CA PHE A 166 -39.95 -28.29 -34.26
C PHE A 166 -39.39 -28.95 -35.53
N GLY A 167 -38.10 -28.84 -35.85
CA GLY A 167 -37.50 -29.67 -36.91
C GLY A 167 -37.58 -31.18 -36.60
N ASN A 168 -37.58 -31.54 -35.30
CA ASN A 168 -37.75 -32.92 -34.83
C ASN A 168 -39.11 -33.11 -34.15
N LEU A 169 -40.17 -33.25 -34.95
CA LEU A 169 -41.56 -33.41 -34.47
C LEU A 169 -41.87 -34.81 -33.93
N ARG A 170 -40.88 -35.69 -33.79
CA ARG A 170 -41.11 -37.11 -33.45
C ARG A 170 -41.76 -37.29 -32.08
N ASN A 171 -41.47 -36.41 -31.13
CA ASN A 171 -42.03 -36.42 -29.78
C ASN A 171 -42.96 -35.23 -29.50
N LYS A 172 -43.45 -34.53 -30.55
CA LYS A 172 -44.35 -33.38 -30.40
C LYS A 172 -45.79 -33.81 -30.64
N ARG A 173 -46.71 -33.41 -29.76
CA ARG A 173 -48.15 -33.68 -29.88
C ARG A 173 -48.98 -32.45 -29.55
N LEU A 174 -50.04 -32.21 -30.31
CA LEU A 174 -51.01 -31.17 -30.00
C LEU A 174 -52.03 -31.72 -29.00
N ILE A 175 -52.30 -30.94 -27.95
CA ILE A 175 -53.35 -31.22 -26.98
C ILE A 175 -54.20 -29.98 -26.76
N THR A 176 -55.43 -30.18 -26.30
CA THR A 176 -56.30 -29.09 -25.88
C THR A 176 -56.08 -28.86 -24.39
N ASN A 177 -55.74 -27.64 -24.00
CA ASN A 177 -55.66 -27.25 -22.61
C ASN A 177 -57.06 -27.38 -21.98
N PRO A 178 -57.25 -28.26 -20.99
CA PRO A 178 -58.57 -28.53 -20.42
C PRO A 178 -59.14 -27.33 -19.64
N ARG A 179 -58.31 -26.35 -19.25
CA ARG A 179 -58.76 -25.17 -18.48
C ARG A 179 -59.39 -24.08 -19.34
N ASN A 180 -58.92 -23.89 -20.58
CA ASN A 180 -59.33 -22.76 -21.43
C ASN A 180 -59.63 -23.13 -22.90
N GLY A 181 -59.50 -24.41 -23.27
CA GLY A 181 -59.80 -24.91 -24.61
C GLY A 181 -58.75 -24.57 -25.67
N GLU A 182 -57.62 -23.96 -25.29
CA GLU A 182 -56.56 -23.57 -26.22
C GLU A 182 -55.79 -24.77 -26.76
N LEU A 183 -55.37 -24.69 -28.02
CA LEU A 183 -54.51 -25.68 -28.63
C LEU A 183 -53.05 -25.42 -28.24
N VAL A 184 -52.43 -26.39 -27.58
CA VAL A 184 -51.06 -26.30 -27.06
C VAL A 184 -50.23 -27.42 -27.67
N LEU A 185 -49.03 -27.11 -28.13
CA LEU A 185 -48.06 -28.12 -28.53
C LEU A 185 -47.26 -28.60 -27.32
N VAL A 186 -47.18 -29.91 -27.17
CA VAL A 186 -46.48 -30.55 -26.06
C VAL A 186 -45.33 -31.40 -26.56
N THR A 187 -44.18 -31.24 -25.90
CA THR A 187 -43.03 -32.14 -26.04
C THR A 187 -43.20 -33.31 -25.07
N MET A 188 -43.50 -34.49 -25.62
CA MET A 188 -43.63 -35.72 -24.86
C MET A 188 -42.26 -36.13 -24.29
N GLN A 189 -42.25 -36.59 -23.05
CA GLN A 189 -41.07 -37.12 -22.35
C GLN A 189 -41.17 -38.64 -22.26
N GLU A 190 -40.03 -39.32 -22.26
CA GLU A 190 -39.99 -40.75 -21.93
C GLU A 190 -40.17 -40.92 -20.42
N ASP A 191 -41.07 -41.82 -20.02
CA ASP A 191 -41.20 -42.25 -18.63
C ASP A 191 -40.10 -43.24 -18.24
N GLU A 192 -40.12 -43.73 -16.99
CA GLU A 192 -39.15 -44.72 -16.50
C GLU A 192 -39.13 -46.04 -17.32
N ASN A 193 -40.17 -46.29 -18.12
CA ASN A 193 -40.31 -47.48 -18.96
C ASN A 193 -39.97 -47.21 -20.44
N GLY A 194 -39.62 -45.97 -20.81
CA GLY A 194 -39.32 -45.56 -22.18
C GLY A 194 -40.54 -45.19 -23.03
N ASP A 195 -41.74 -45.08 -22.43
CA ASP A 195 -42.95 -44.68 -23.12
C ASP A 195 -43.10 -43.15 -23.15
N LEU A 196 -43.53 -42.61 -24.30
CA LEU A 196 -43.74 -41.17 -24.47
C LEU A 196 -45.03 -40.71 -23.77
N VAL A 197 -44.89 -40.00 -22.66
CA VAL A 197 -45.97 -39.43 -21.84
C VAL A 197 -46.00 -37.90 -21.88
N VAL A 198 -47.18 -37.33 -21.59
CA VAL A 198 -47.33 -35.88 -21.41
C VAL A 198 -46.67 -35.50 -20.09
N PRO A 199 -45.66 -34.61 -20.07
CA PRO A 199 -45.02 -34.19 -18.83
C PRO A 199 -45.98 -33.38 -17.97
N ASP A 200 -45.71 -33.28 -16.66
CA ASP A 200 -46.52 -32.45 -15.77
C ASP A 200 -46.33 -30.96 -16.12
N PRO A 201 -47.41 -30.22 -16.46
CA PRO A 201 -47.32 -28.80 -16.84
C PRO A 201 -46.92 -27.87 -15.70
N GLU A 202 -47.09 -28.25 -14.43
CA GLU A 202 -46.68 -27.43 -13.28
C GLU A 202 -45.19 -27.59 -12.98
N VAL A 203 -44.64 -28.77 -13.26
CA VAL A 203 -43.22 -29.09 -13.01
C VAL A 203 -42.33 -28.80 -14.22
N ASN A 204 -42.85 -29.05 -15.43
CA ASN A 204 -42.09 -28.92 -16.68
C ASN A 204 -42.83 -28.00 -17.69
N PRO A 205 -43.06 -26.74 -17.34
CA PRO A 205 -43.76 -25.79 -18.21
C PRO A 205 -43.06 -25.57 -19.56
N GLU A 206 -41.75 -25.82 -19.64
CA GLU A 206 -40.94 -25.71 -20.86
C GLU A 206 -41.43 -26.56 -22.02
N PHE A 207 -42.10 -27.68 -21.72
CA PHE A 207 -42.54 -28.61 -22.75
C PHE A 207 -43.88 -28.21 -23.37
N PHE A 208 -44.54 -27.17 -22.86
CA PHE A 208 -45.86 -26.71 -23.29
C PHE A 208 -45.75 -25.37 -24.02
N GLN A 209 -46.11 -25.36 -25.30
CA GLN A 209 -46.06 -24.15 -26.12
C GLN A 209 -47.43 -23.82 -26.69
N ASN A 210 -47.94 -22.66 -26.31
CA ASN A 210 -49.22 -22.16 -26.82
C ASN A 210 -49.06 -21.77 -28.30
N THR A 211 -49.95 -22.30 -29.14
CA THR A 211 -49.95 -22.02 -30.59
C THR A 211 -50.14 -20.54 -30.91
N ALA A 212 -50.83 -19.78 -30.06
CA ALA A 212 -51.00 -18.33 -30.21
C ALA A 212 -49.69 -17.55 -30.20
N TYR A 213 -48.67 -18.07 -29.52
CA TYR A 213 -47.40 -17.38 -29.32
C TYR A 213 -46.25 -17.97 -30.13
N ILE A 214 -46.45 -19.04 -30.92
CA ILE A 214 -45.39 -19.66 -31.74
C ILE A 214 -44.85 -18.65 -32.77
N ASN A 215 -45.74 -17.89 -33.41
CA ASN A 215 -45.32 -16.86 -34.36
C ASN A 215 -44.49 -15.77 -33.68
N VAL A 216 -44.95 -15.27 -32.53
CA VAL A 216 -44.23 -14.24 -31.75
C VAL A 216 -42.88 -14.77 -31.25
N ALA A 217 -42.83 -16.02 -30.78
CA ALA A 217 -41.62 -16.65 -30.28
C ALA A 217 -40.56 -16.81 -31.38
N THR A 218 -40.98 -17.16 -32.59
CA THR A 218 -40.08 -17.34 -33.74
C THR A 218 -39.58 -16.03 -34.34
N ASP A 219 -40.24 -14.91 -34.03
CA ASP A 219 -39.83 -13.56 -34.42
C ASP A 219 -38.92 -12.89 -33.37
N PHE A 220 -38.58 -13.58 -32.28
CA PHE A 220 -37.69 -13.03 -31.27
C PHE A 220 -36.27 -12.91 -31.82
N GLN A 221 -35.77 -11.68 -31.84
CA GLN A 221 -34.41 -11.35 -32.21
C GLN A 221 -33.80 -10.48 -31.11
N LEU A 222 -32.57 -10.82 -30.73
CA LEU A 222 -31.79 -10.06 -29.78
C LEU A 222 -30.32 -10.15 -30.17
N ASP A 223 -29.78 -9.02 -30.64
CA ASP A 223 -28.38 -8.91 -31.01
C ASP A 223 -27.47 -9.11 -29.79
N ARG A 224 -26.37 -9.83 -30.02
CA ARG A 224 -25.32 -10.06 -29.02
C ARG A 224 -24.66 -8.74 -28.64
N ARG A 225 -24.53 -8.49 -27.34
CA ARG A 225 -23.82 -7.34 -26.77
C ARG A 225 -22.47 -7.78 -26.21
N ASN A 226 -21.39 -7.17 -26.69
CA ASN A 226 -20.06 -7.36 -26.13
C ASN A 226 -19.78 -6.28 -25.06
N THR A 227 -19.66 -6.70 -23.80
CA THR A 227 -19.40 -5.79 -22.67
C THR A 227 -18.11 -4.99 -22.85
N ASN A 228 -17.08 -5.59 -23.46
CA ASN A 228 -15.82 -4.92 -23.70
C ASN A 228 -15.96 -3.81 -24.73
N THR A 229 -16.59 -4.09 -25.87
CA THR A 229 -16.85 -3.10 -26.92
C THR A 229 -17.71 -1.93 -26.42
N LEU A 230 -18.71 -2.21 -25.57
CA LEU A 230 -19.52 -1.17 -24.95
C LEU A 230 -18.70 -0.32 -23.97
N ALA A 231 -17.82 -0.96 -23.18
CA ALA A 231 -16.91 -0.23 -22.30
C ALA A 231 -15.90 0.62 -23.09
N ASP A 232 -15.39 0.12 -24.21
CA ASP A 232 -14.53 0.88 -25.14
C ASP A 232 -15.26 2.16 -25.59
N ALA A 233 -16.49 2.04 -26.09
CA ALA A 233 -17.30 3.18 -26.53
C ALA A 233 -17.58 4.20 -25.40
N VAL A 234 -17.76 3.75 -24.15
CA VAL A 234 -17.88 4.65 -23.00
C VAL A 234 -16.56 5.40 -22.78
N THR A 235 -15.42 4.70 -22.79
CA THR A 235 -14.11 5.29 -22.49
C THR A 235 -13.54 6.17 -23.60
N GLU A 236 -13.83 5.89 -24.87
CA GLU A 236 -13.40 6.71 -26.02
C GLU A 236 -13.97 8.14 -25.98
N ASN A 237 -15.11 8.33 -25.32
CA ASN A 237 -15.75 9.63 -25.17
C ASN A 237 -15.29 10.41 -23.92
N LEU A 238 -14.39 9.85 -23.11
CA LEU A 238 -13.88 10.52 -21.92
C LEU A 238 -12.84 11.58 -22.28
N ALA A 239 -12.86 12.69 -21.56
CA ALA A 239 -11.89 13.77 -21.74
C ALA A 239 -10.51 13.39 -21.18
N ASP A 240 -9.45 13.86 -21.86
CA ASP A 240 -8.09 13.83 -21.33
C ASP A 240 -7.89 14.94 -20.30
N VAL A 241 -7.91 14.56 -19.02
CA VAL A 241 -7.75 15.51 -17.91
C VAL A 241 -6.31 15.50 -17.44
N ILE A 242 -5.60 16.61 -17.63
CA ILE A 242 -4.19 16.77 -17.25
C ILE A 242 -4.08 17.76 -16.09
N LEU A 243 -3.80 17.26 -14.88
CA LEU A 243 -3.41 18.09 -13.75
C LEU A 243 -1.89 18.23 -13.71
N SER A 244 -1.39 19.46 -13.79
CA SER A 244 0.05 19.74 -13.69
C SER A 244 0.35 20.46 -12.39
N THR A 245 1.07 19.79 -11.49
CA THR A 245 1.64 20.44 -10.31
C THR A 245 3.09 20.78 -10.60
N SER A 246 3.42 22.07 -10.59
CA SER A 246 4.81 22.53 -10.66
C SER A 246 5.34 22.65 -9.24
N GLN A 247 6.41 21.93 -8.94
CA GLN A 247 7.23 22.29 -7.78
C GLN A 247 7.89 23.66 -8.03
N GLU A 248 8.11 24.44 -6.99
CA GLU A 248 8.83 25.71 -7.13
C GLU A 248 10.22 25.47 -7.73
N TYR A 249 10.55 26.27 -8.75
CA TYR A 249 11.89 26.28 -9.33
C TYR A 249 12.82 27.10 -8.44
N ASN A 250 13.85 26.45 -7.88
CA ASN A 250 14.95 27.13 -7.20
C ASN A 250 16.19 27.12 -8.09
N LEU A 251 16.75 28.31 -8.30
CA LEU A 251 17.93 28.56 -9.15
C LEU A 251 19.17 27.75 -8.72
N TYR A 252 19.28 27.33 -7.45
CA TYR A 252 20.48 26.74 -6.86
C TYR A 252 20.38 25.26 -6.47
N SER A 253 19.18 24.76 -6.12
CA SER A 253 18.97 23.33 -5.83
C SER A 253 18.42 22.54 -7.01
N GLY A 254 18.14 23.22 -8.13
CA GLY A 254 17.18 22.71 -9.10
C GLY A 254 15.75 22.72 -8.52
N GLY A 255 14.81 22.29 -9.35
CA GLY A 255 13.38 22.30 -9.06
C GLY A 255 12.59 22.49 -10.37
N GLY A 256 11.27 22.67 -10.28
CA GLY A 256 10.42 22.78 -11.46
C GLY A 256 10.01 21.45 -12.08
N GLN A 257 10.02 20.36 -11.30
CA GLN A 257 9.37 19.13 -11.71
C GLN A 257 7.88 19.43 -11.92
N VAL A 258 7.42 19.35 -13.16
CA VAL A 258 6.01 19.33 -13.48
C VAL A 258 5.58 17.87 -13.40
N THR A 259 4.86 17.54 -12.33
CA THR A 259 4.14 16.27 -12.30
C THR A 259 2.81 16.50 -13.00
N SER A 260 2.71 15.98 -14.21
CA SER A 260 1.49 15.95 -14.99
C SER A 260 0.81 14.61 -14.74
N ILE A 261 -0.28 14.61 -13.97
CA ILE A 261 -1.16 13.46 -13.79
C ILE A 261 -2.28 13.59 -14.81
N GLN A 262 -2.30 12.68 -15.78
CA GLN A 262 -3.43 12.52 -16.68
C GLN A 262 -4.33 11.41 -16.13
N ASP A 263 -5.44 11.79 -15.50
CA ASP A 263 -6.47 10.88 -14.98
C ASP A 263 -7.84 11.59 -15.01
N PHE A 264 -8.79 11.01 -15.75
CA PHE A 264 -10.16 11.50 -15.85
C PHE A 264 -10.86 11.62 -14.48
N ARG A 265 -10.50 10.77 -13.52
CA ARG A 265 -11.08 10.78 -12.15
C ARG A 265 -10.85 12.10 -11.43
N ASN A 266 -9.73 12.78 -11.73
CA ASN A 266 -9.39 14.06 -11.11
C ASN A 266 -10.38 15.17 -11.45
N LEU A 267 -11.15 15.05 -12.52
CA LEU A 267 -12.16 16.03 -12.93
C LEU A 267 -13.24 16.26 -11.86
N PHE A 268 -13.55 15.22 -11.08
CA PHE A 268 -14.64 15.26 -10.10
C PHE A 268 -14.23 15.96 -8.80
N ASP A 269 -12.94 15.90 -8.45
CA ASP A 269 -12.38 16.48 -7.23
C ASP A 269 -11.67 17.82 -7.47
N ALA A 270 -11.24 18.10 -8.71
CA ALA A 270 -10.51 19.32 -9.02
C ALA A 270 -11.42 20.57 -8.98
N GLU A 271 -10.92 21.62 -8.33
CA GLU A 271 -11.53 22.94 -8.27
C GLU A 271 -10.65 23.98 -8.98
N THR A 272 -11.30 24.92 -9.66
CA THR A 272 -10.69 26.12 -10.18
C THR A 272 -10.23 27.03 -9.02
N PRO A 273 -9.30 27.98 -9.26
CA PRO A 273 -8.82 28.90 -8.22
C PRO A 273 -9.90 29.73 -7.52
N ASP A 274 -11.09 29.87 -8.12
CA ASP A 274 -12.28 30.51 -7.56
C ASP A 274 -13.21 29.53 -6.82
N GLY A 275 -12.79 28.29 -6.59
CA GLY A 275 -13.51 27.27 -5.82
C GLY A 275 -14.68 26.61 -6.57
N LYS A 276 -14.71 26.68 -7.90
CA LYS A 276 -15.74 26.03 -8.73
C LYS A 276 -15.19 24.74 -9.32
N GLY A 277 -16.02 23.72 -9.55
CA GLY A 277 -15.56 22.51 -10.24
C GLY A 277 -15.12 22.83 -11.67
N TYR A 278 -14.16 22.08 -12.22
CA TYR A 278 -13.82 22.19 -13.66
C TYR A 278 -14.96 21.69 -14.58
N MET A 279 -15.96 20.99 -14.02
CA MET A 279 -17.20 20.60 -14.70
C MET A 279 -18.43 20.89 -13.85
N ASP A 280 -19.47 21.37 -14.51
CA ASP A 280 -20.83 21.53 -13.99
C ASP A 280 -21.69 20.29 -14.29
N LEU A 281 -21.13 19.08 -14.15
CA LEU A 281 -21.99 17.88 -14.16
C LEU A 281 -22.81 17.88 -12.88
N GLN A 282 -24.11 18.01 -13.05
CA GLN A 282 -25.07 18.00 -11.96
C GLN A 282 -25.94 16.76 -12.07
N ASN A 283 -26.23 16.17 -10.91
CA ASN A 283 -27.32 15.23 -10.77
C ASN A 283 -28.65 15.94 -11.08
N ASN A 284 -29.72 15.17 -11.28
CA ASN A 284 -31.06 15.71 -11.58
C ASN A 284 -31.60 16.66 -10.49
N ASP A 285 -31.06 16.59 -9.27
CA ASP A 285 -31.39 17.46 -8.14
C ASP A 285 -30.54 18.75 -8.06
N GLY A 286 -29.63 18.96 -9.02
CA GLY A 286 -28.72 20.10 -9.07
C GLY A 286 -27.45 19.95 -8.22
N SER A 287 -27.26 18.82 -7.53
CA SER A 287 -26.03 18.54 -6.78
C SER A 287 -24.87 18.19 -7.72
N LYS A 288 -23.63 18.50 -7.32
CA LYS A 288 -22.42 18.16 -8.09
C LYS A 288 -22.28 16.63 -8.18
N MET A 289 -22.22 16.10 -9.40
CA MET A 289 -22.04 14.68 -9.66
C MET A 289 -20.67 14.21 -9.18
N THR A 290 -20.62 13.09 -8.47
CA THR A 290 -19.39 12.41 -8.05
C THR A 290 -18.92 11.38 -9.10
N TYR A 291 -17.64 10.99 -9.07
CA TYR A 291 -17.14 9.94 -9.98
C TYR A 291 -17.89 8.61 -9.83
N LYS A 292 -18.32 8.28 -8.60
CA LYS A 292 -19.09 7.07 -8.32
C LYS A 292 -20.48 7.12 -8.97
N GLU A 293 -21.14 8.27 -8.92
CA GLU A 293 -22.44 8.48 -9.59
C GLU A 293 -22.29 8.42 -11.10
N PHE A 294 -21.29 9.11 -11.66
CA PHE A 294 -20.96 9.00 -13.08
C PHE A 294 -20.72 7.55 -13.51
N MET A 295 -19.92 6.80 -12.74
CA MET A 295 -19.62 5.40 -13.03
C MET A 295 -20.89 4.54 -12.96
N ASN A 296 -21.77 4.78 -11.99
CA ASN A 296 -23.06 4.09 -11.90
C ASN A 296 -23.92 4.36 -13.14
N ASP A 297 -24.00 5.62 -13.59
CA ASP A 297 -24.74 5.99 -14.81
C ASP A 297 -24.17 5.28 -16.04
N GLN A 298 -22.84 5.21 -16.16
CA GLN A 298 -22.22 4.48 -17.27
C GLN A 298 -22.51 2.97 -17.19
N VAL A 299 -22.45 2.38 -16.00
CA VAL A 299 -22.82 0.98 -15.79
C VAL A 299 -24.29 0.75 -16.15
N ASP A 300 -25.19 1.67 -15.82
CA ASP A 300 -26.62 1.59 -16.18
C ASP A 300 -26.82 1.55 -17.69
N THR A 301 -25.99 2.24 -18.49
CA THR A 301 -26.07 2.13 -19.97
C THR A 301 -25.71 0.73 -20.50
N ILE A 302 -24.85 0.01 -19.78
CA ILE A 302 -24.40 -1.34 -20.16
C ILE A 302 -25.35 -2.40 -19.62
N THR A 303 -25.78 -2.30 -18.35
CA THR A 303 -26.52 -3.35 -17.65
C THR A 303 -28.00 -3.05 -17.45
N GLY A 304 -28.46 -1.81 -17.63
CA GLY A 304 -29.75 -1.34 -17.12
C GLY A 304 -29.71 -0.97 -15.63
N ASP A 305 -30.81 -0.38 -15.16
CA ASP A 305 -31.00 0.10 -13.79
C ASP A 305 -30.82 -1.03 -12.77
N ALA A 306 -30.18 -0.75 -11.63
CA ALA A 306 -29.88 -1.72 -10.59
C ALA A 306 -31.11 -2.46 -10.02
N SER A 307 -32.29 -1.84 -10.08
CA SER A 307 -33.56 -2.39 -9.61
C SER A 307 -34.31 -3.21 -10.67
N ASP A 308 -33.92 -3.13 -11.94
CA ASP A 308 -34.52 -3.89 -13.03
C ASP A 308 -33.96 -5.31 -13.10
N LEU A 309 -34.53 -6.19 -12.26
CA LEU A 309 -34.21 -7.62 -12.25
C LEU A 309 -34.70 -8.37 -13.51
N SER A 310 -35.39 -7.69 -14.43
CA SER A 310 -35.78 -8.20 -15.75
C SER A 310 -34.86 -7.73 -16.88
N SER A 311 -33.76 -7.04 -16.54
CA SER A 311 -32.85 -6.46 -17.53
C SER A 311 -32.15 -7.52 -18.36
N MET A 312 -32.55 -7.61 -19.64
CA MET A 312 -31.88 -8.44 -20.65
C MET A 312 -30.42 -8.01 -20.86
N ASN A 313 -30.10 -6.73 -20.65
CA ASN A 313 -28.75 -6.21 -20.80
C ASN A 313 -27.80 -6.80 -19.75
N ALA A 314 -28.21 -6.81 -18.48
CA ALA A 314 -27.45 -7.44 -17.41
C ALA A 314 -27.31 -8.95 -17.64
N ALA A 315 -28.36 -9.61 -18.13
CA ALA A 315 -28.31 -11.03 -18.47
C ALA A 315 -27.26 -11.34 -19.56
N GLN A 316 -27.16 -10.50 -20.61
CA GLN A 316 -26.13 -10.66 -21.65
C GLN A 316 -24.69 -10.45 -21.10
N VAL A 317 -24.49 -9.52 -20.17
CA VAL A 317 -23.19 -9.36 -19.50
C VAL A 317 -22.80 -10.65 -18.75
N LEU A 318 -23.77 -11.27 -18.06
CA LEU A 318 -23.53 -12.53 -17.34
C LEU A 318 -23.24 -13.69 -18.29
N THR A 319 -23.94 -13.81 -19.43
CA THR A 319 -23.64 -14.90 -20.37
C THR A 319 -22.26 -14.75 -21.01
N GLY A 320 -21.81 -13.51 -21.28
CA GLY A 320 -20.43 -13.21 -21.64
C GLY A 320 -19.41 -13.62 -20.57
N ALA A 321 -19.81 -13.64 -19.30
CA ALA A 321 -19.01 -14.16 -18.17
C ALA A 321 -19.20 -15.67 -17.91
N GLY A 322 -19.88 -16.38 -18.81
CA GLY A 322 -20.05 -17.83 -18.78
C GLY A 322 -21.32 -18.35 -18.11
N TYR A 323 -22.29 -17.49 -17.78
CA TYR A 323 -23.61 -17.93 -17.33
C TYR A 323 -24.40 -18.55 -18.50
N LYS A 324 -25.26 -19.52 -18.20
CA LYS A 324 -26.15 -20.16 -19.18
C LYS A 324 -27.61 -19.83 -18.91
N MET A 325 -28.41 -19.68 -19.95
CA MET A 325 -29.85 -19.44 -19.82
C MET A 325 -30.58 -20.77 -19.58
N VAL A 326 -31.47 -20.81 -18.59
CA VAL A 326 -32.30 -21.99 -18.24
C VAL A 326 -33.72 -21.55 -17.90
N GLN A 327 -34.70 -22.44 -18.03
CA GLN A 327 -36.10 -22.12 -17.69
C GLN A 327 -36.46 -22.45 -16.24
N SER A 328 -35.68 -23.31 -15.58
CA SER A 328 -35.87 -23.65 -14.17
C SER A 328 -34.57 -24.08 -13.48
N GLU A 329 -34.56 -24.01 -12.15
CA GLU A 329 -33.45 -24.58 -11.35
C GLU A 329 -33.35 -26.10 -11.50
N ALA A 330 -34.48 -26.79 -11.72
CA ALA A 330 -34.51 -28.23 -11.93
C ALA A 330 -33.77 -28.60 -13.24
N GLU A 331 -33.95 -27.82 -14.30
CA GLU A 331 -33.22 -27.96 -15.55
C GLU A 331 -31.72 -27.76 -15.34
N ALA A 332 -31.33 -26.70 -14.63
CA ALA A 332 -29.92 -26.42 -14.33
C ALA A 332 -29.26 -27.59 -13.59
N LYS A 333 -29.93 -28.14 -12.56
CA LYS A 333 -29.46 -29.32 -11.83
C LYS A 333 -29.35 -30.55 -12.71
N LYS A 334 -30.36 -30.83 -13.56
CA LYS A 334 -30.36 -31.96 -14.49
C LYS A 334 -29.22 -31.88 -15.51
N LYS A 335 -28.90 -30.68 -15.98
CA LYS A 335 -27.82 -30.43 -16.95
C LYS A 335 -26.44 -30.20 -16.31
N GLY A 336 -26.33 -30.20 -14.97
CA GLY A 336 -25.07 -29.94 -14.26
C GLY A 336 -24.55 -28.50 -14.41
N ILE A 337 -25.45 -27.53 -14.63
CA ILE A 337 -25.11 -26.13 -14.84
C ILE A 337 -25.08 -25.42 -13.48
N SER A 338 -23.91 -24.90 -13.10
CA SER A 338 -23.72 -24.20 -11.81
C SER A 338 -23.93 -22.68 -11.90
N LYS A 339 -23.66 -22.07 -13.06
CA LYS A 339 -23.87 -20.64 -13.33
C LYS A 339 -24.97 -20.47 -14.36
N TYR A 340 -26.14 -20.04 -13.92
CA TYR A 340 -27.30 -19.90 -14.78
C TYR A 340 -28.07 -18.61 -14.52
N VAL A 341 -28.86 -18.18 -15.48
CA VAL A 341 -29.89 -17.14 -15.36
C VAL A 341 -31.22 -17.78 -15.77
N ILE A 342 -32.25 -17.57 -14.97
CA ILE A 342 -33.58 -18.10 -15.25
C ILE A 342 -34.28 -17.17 -16.24
N TYR A 343 -34.98 -17.73 -17.22
CA TYR A 343 -35.91 -16.98 -18.06
C TYR A 343 -37.27 -17.67 -18.13
N LYS A 344 -38.32 -16.88 -18.36
CA LYS A 344 -39.70 -17.34 -18.52
C LYS A 344 -40.25 -16.90 -19.86
N ASN A 345 -41.21 -17.67 -20.37
CA ASN A 345 -41.99 -17.27 -21.53
C ASN A 345 -43.16 -16.38 -21.08
N VAL A 346 -43.09 -15.09 -21.38
CA VAL A 346 -44.16 -14.12 -21.14
C VAL A 346 -44.71 -13.68 -22.50
N ASN A 347 -45.94 -14.11 -22.81
CA ASN A 347 -46.64 -13.77 -24.06
C ASN A 347 -45.84 -14.05 -25.35
N GLY A 348 -45.06 -15.13 -25.38
CA GLY A 348 -44.26 -15.52 -26.54
C GLY A 348 -42.90 -14.85 -26.62
N ARG A 349 -42.46 -14.16 -25.57
CA ARG A 349 -41.12 -13.57 -25.48
C ARG A 349 -40.39 -14.06 -24.23
N PRO A 350 -39.06 -14.21 -24.29
CA PRO A 350 -38.28 -14.50 -23.11
C PRO A 350 -38.15 -13.26 -22.23
N GLU A 351 -38.47 -13.41 -20.95
CA GLU A 351 -38.19 -12.44 -19.89
C GLU A 351 -37.25 -13.09 -18.88
N VAL A 352 -36.15 -12.42 -18.54
CA VAL A 352 -35.18 -12.94 -17.59
C VAL A 352 -35.59 -12.62 -16.16
N GLU A 353 -35.21 -13.48 -15.22
CA GLU A 353 -35.37 -13.25 -13.78
C GLU A 353 -34.00 -13.32 -13.12
N LEU A 354 -33.44 -12.14 -12.88
CA LEU A 354 -32.17 -11.98 -12.17
C LEU A 354 -32.41 -11.96 -10.67
N THR A 355 -31.53 -12.64 -9.93
CA THR A 355 -31.37 -12.40 -8.49
C THR A 355 -30.62 -11.09 -8.26
N GLU A 356 -30.81 -10.47 -7.09
CA GLU A 356 -30.06 -9.27 -6.71
C GLU A 356 -28.53 -9.48 -6.80
N ASN A 357 -28.06 -10.68 -6.46
CA ASN A 357 -26.65 -11.05 -6.56
C ASN A 357 -26.16 -11.14 -8.01
N GLN A 358 -26.97 -11.69 -8.92
CA GLN A 358 -26.65 -11.73 -10.35
C GLN A 358 -26.61 -10.32 -10.94
N MET A 359 -27.57 -9.46 -10.58
CA MET A 359 -27.58 -8.08 -11.03
C MET A 359 -26.33 -7.33 -10.55
N LYS A 360 -25.98 -7.48 -9.26
CA LYS A 360 -24.76 -6.91 -8.70
C LYS A 360 -23.50 -7.41 -9.41
N GLU A 361 -23.42 -8.70 -9.72
CA GLU A 361 -22.28 -9.26 -10.44
C GLU A 361 -22.17 -8.74 -11.87
N ALA A 362 -23.30 -8.65 -12.60
CA ALA A 362 -23.35 -8.06 -13.94
C ALA A 362 -22.81 -6.62 -13.92
N ARG A 363 -23.27 -5.81 -12.96
CA ARG A 363 -22.80 -4.44 -12.75
C ARG A 363 -21.31 -4.38 -12.41
N ASN A 364 -20.82 -5.26 -11.55
CA ASN A 364 -19.39 -5.33 -11.21
C ASN A 364 -18.53 -5.72 -12.43
N ILE A 365 -19.02 -6.58 -13.31
CA ILE A 365 -18.32 -6.93 -14.55
C ILE A 365 -18.25 -5.72 -15.48
N ALA A 366 -19.37 -5.03 -15.69
CA ALA A 366 -19.42 -3.81 -16.50
C ALA A 366 -18.53 -2.70 -15.93
N GLN A 367 -18.60 -2.46 -14.62
CA GLN A 367 -17.76 -1.48 -13.94
C GLN A 367 -16.27 -1.78 -14.13
N ARG A 368 -15.85 -3.04 -13.89
CA ARG A 368 -14.44 -3.44 -14.11
C ARG A 368 -14.01 -3.29 -15.56
N ALA A 369 -14.90 -3.57 -16.50
CA ALA A 369 -14.62 -3.41 -17.93
C ALA A 369 -14.39 -1.94 -18.30
N ILE A 370 -15.15 -1.00 -17.72
CA ILE A 370 -14.94 0.44 -17.92
C ILE A 370 -13.66 0.89 -17.19
N GLU A 371 -13.51 0.55 -15.91
CA GLU A 371 -12.39 1.00 -15.08
C GLU A 371 -11.03 0.56 -15.62
N SER A 372 -10.94 -0.64 -16.20
CA SER A 372 -9.69 -1.15 -16.77
C SER A 372 -9.24 -0.41 -18.03
N ARG A 373 -10.14 0.36 -18.66
CA ARG A 373 -9.90 1.17 -19.86
C ARG A 373 -9.65 2.64 -19.56
N ILE A 374 -9.93 3.10 -18.33
CA ILE A 374 -9.62 4.48 -17.92
C ILE A 374 -8.10 4.57 -17.67
N ASP A 375 -7.42 5.27 -18.58
CA ASP A 375 -5.99 5.51 -18.52
C ASP A 375 -5.59 6.34 -17.28
N LEU A 376 -4.52 5.91 -16.61
CA LEU A 376 -3.76 6.72 -15.66
C LEU A 376 -2.34 6.89 -16.21
N LYS A 377 -2.00 8.10 -16.65
CA LYS A 377 -0.63 8.43 -17.13
C LYS A 377 -0.01 9.45 -16.19
N ILE A 378 1.04 9.04 -15.50
CA ILE A 378 1.87 9.93 -14.69
C ILE A 378 3.08 10.32 -15.54
N LYS A 379 3.11 11.57 -16.01
CA LYS A 379 4.28 12.17 -16.66
C LYS A 379 4.98 13.06 -15.66
N GLN A 380 6.15 12.64 -15.23
CA GLN A 380 7.08 13.53 -14.55
C GLN A 380 8.01 14.10 -15.61
N THR A 381 8.06 15.43 -15.75
CA THR A 381 9.16 16.03 -16.50
C THR A 381 10.46 15.69 -15.79
N GLN A 382 11.53 15.45 -16.55
CA GLN A 382 12.87 15.38 -16.00
C GLN A 382 13.09 16.63 -15.16
N GLU A 383 13.63 16.49 -13.94
CA GLU A 383 14.02 17.65 -13.15
C GLU A 383 14.84 18.56 -14.07
N MET A 384 14.44 19.83 -14.18
CA MET A 384 15.31 20.79 -14.82
C MET A 384 16.54 20.86 -13.94
N GLN A 385 17.62 20.20 -14.38
CA GLN A 385 18.93 20.44 -13.82
C GLN A 385 19.14 21.95 -13.90
N GLY A 386 19.50 22.57 -12.77
CA GLY A 386 20.08 23.91 -12.83
C GLY A 386 21.18 23.88 -13.89
N ARG A 387 21.30 24.96 -14.69
CA ARG A 387 22.24 25.00 -15.82
C ARG A 387 23.59 24.40 -15.42
N GLU A 388 24.19 23.59 -16.31
CA GLU A 388 25.64 23.40 -16.29
C GLU A 388 26.26 24.79 -16.29
N ALA A 389 27.04 25.09 -15.25
CA ALA A 389 27.80 26.31 -15.20
C ALA A 389 28.63 26.39 -16.49
N ARG A 390 28.62 27.58 -17.12
CA ARG A 390 29.76 28.00 -17.96
C ARG A 390 31.03 27.51 -17.25
N PRO A 391 32.02 26.91 -17.96
CA PRO A 391 33.21 26.38 -17.30
C PRO A 391 33.75 27.46 -16.37
N GLU A 392 33.65 27.18 -15.07
CA GLU A 392 33.88 28.17 -14.02
C GLU A 392 35.23 28.79 -14.31
N SER A 393 35.25 30.13 -14.40
CA SER A 393 36.52 30.84 -14.43
C SER A 393 37.36 30.37 -13.23
N PRO A 394 38.69 30.39 -13.30
CA PRO A 394 39.53 29.98 -12.17
C PRO A 394 39.15 30.66 -10.84
N GLY A 395 38.55 31.86 -10.89
CA GLY A 395 37.98 32.54 -9.73
C GLY A 395 36.66 31.94 -9.23
N GLU A 396 35.72 31.60 -10.12
CA GLU A 396 34.43 30.97 -9.75
C GLU A 396 34.63 29.55 -9.19
N ARG A 397 35.59 28.80 -9.72
CA ARG A 397 35.97 27.46 -9.23
C ARG A 397 36.55 27.52 -7.82
N GLY A 398 37.42 28.51 -7.57
CA GLY A 398 37.97 28.78 -6.25
C GLY A 398 36.90 29.19 -5.24
N GLU A 399 35.89 29.96 -5.67
CA GLU A 399 34.78 30.39 -4.82
C GLU A 399 33.85 29.22 -4.45
N GLY A 400 33.52 28.35 -5.40
CA GLY A 400 32.73 27.14 -5.14
C GLY A 400 33.44 26.15 -4.21
N ASP A 401 34.75 25.96 -4.38
CA ASP A 401 35.58 25.17 -3.46
C ASP A 401 35.64 25.78 -2.07
N ARG A 402 35.74 27.11 -1.97
CA ARG A 402 35.68 27.83 -0.71
C ARG A 402 34.36 27.60 0.01
N ILE A 403 33.23 27.81 -0.66
CA ILE A 403 31.89 27.65 -0.08
C ILE A 403 31.67 26.21 0.43
N ARG A 404 32.10 25.20 -0.36
CA ARG A 404 32.01 23.79 0.04
C ARG A 404 32.84 23.47 1.28
N LYS A 405 34.10 23.94 1.32
CA LYS A 405 35.00 23.74 2.48
C LYS A 405 34.47 24.43 3.72
N THR A 406 34.07 25.69 3.62
CA THR A 406 33.46 26.45 4.73
C THR A 406 32.21 25.74 5.26
N SER A 407 31.32 25.28 4.37
CA SER A 407 30.10 24.57 4.77
C SER A 407 30.39 23.25 5.48
N ALA A 408 31.40 22.50 5.03
CA ALA A 408 31.81 21.26 5.67
C ALA A 408 32.31 21.50 7.10
N TYR A 409 33.20 22.48 7.30
CA TYR A 409 33.70 22.81 8.63
C TYR A 409 32.60 23.31 9.58
N ILE A 410 31.66 24.14 9.10
CA ILE A 410 30.52 24.58 9.90
C ILE A 410 29.65 23.38 10.31
N ARG A 411 29.42 22.42 9.42
CA ARG A 411 28.65 21.20 9.76
C ARG A 411 29.38 20.32 10.77
N ASP A 412 30.70 20.19 10.66
CA ASP A 412 31.51 19.42 11.61
C ASP A 412 31.48 20.07 13.00
N ILE A 413 31.63 21.39 13.09
CA ILE A 413 31.53 22.14 14.35
C ILE A 413 30.10 22.07 14.92
N ASN A 414 29.07 22.21 14.08
CA ASN A 414 27.69 22.01 14.49
C ASN A 414 27.49 20.60 15.08
N LYS A 415 27.99 19.56 14.41
CA LYS A 415 27.95 18.18 14.92
C LYS A 415 28.65 18.04 16.26
N VAL A 416 29.80 18.69 16.45
CA VAL A 416 30.54 18.74 17.72
C VAL A 416 29.73 19.39 18.85
N LEU A 417 28.81 20.31 18.54
CA LEU A 417 28.00 21.06 19.51
C LEU A 417 26.56 20.54 19.70
N THR A 418 26.02 19.77 18.75
CA THR A 418 24.61 19.35 18.76
C THR A 418 24.38 17.84 18.72
N ASN A 419 25.35 17.01 18.30
CA ASN A 419 25.13 15.57 18.20
C ASN A 419 24.89 14.96 19.60
N PRO A 420 23.81 14.18 19.82
CA PRO A 420 23.52 13.55 21.11
C PRO A 420 24.56 12.48 21.51
N ASP A 421 25.27 11.89 20.54
CA ASP A 421 26.37 10.97 20.82
C ASP A 421 27.67 11.74 21.07
N ILE A 422 28.13 11.71 22.33
CA ILE A 422 29.37 12.36 22.78
C ILE A 422 30.57 11.77 22.04
N ALA A 423 30.64 10.44 21.86
CA ALA A 423 31.79 9.80 21.21
C ALA A 423 31.94 10.25 19.74
N SER A 424 30.83 10.36 19.01
CA SER A 424 30.81 10.92 17.65
C SER A 424 31.21 12.40 17.60
N SER A 425 30.90 13.15 18.65
CA SER A 425 31.25 14.57 18.78
C SER A 425 32.75 14.72 19.03
N GLU A 426 33.31 13.93 19.95
CA GLU A 426 34.73 13.88 20.23
C GLU A 426 35.54 13.42 19.01
N ALA A 427 35.10 12.40 18.27
CA ALA A 427 35.77 11.95 17.05
C ALA A 427 35.81 13.04 15.96
N THR A 428 34.72 13.79 15.81
CA THR A 428 34.65 14.92 14.88
C THR A 428 35.57 16.06 15.35
N MET A 429 35.58 16.35 16.66
CA MET A 429 36.51 17.32 17.27
C MET A 429 37.97 16.93 17.06
N ARG A 430 38.32 15.66 17.26
CA ARG A 430 39.67 15.12 17.02
C ARG A 430 40.15 15.41 15.60
N THR A 431 39.27 15.22 14.62
CA THR A 431 39.59 15.48 13.21
C THR A 431 39.84 16.96 12.96
N LEU A 432 38.99 17.85 13.49
CA LEU A 432 39.16 19.30 13.37
C LEU A 432 40.46 19.78 14.02
N VAL A 433 40.75 19.34 15.26
CA VAL A 433 41.97 19.72 15.99
C VAL A 433 43.24 19.21 15.32
N THR A 434 43.22 17.98 14.79
CA THR A 434 44.37 17.43 14.04
C THR A 434 44.68 18.29 12.82
N ASN A 435 43.65 18.60 12.00
CA ASN A 435 43.81 19.40 10.79
C ASN A 435 44.37 20.81 11.06
N ILE A 436 43.93 21.47 12.13
CA ILE A 436 44.44 22.81 12.47
C ILE A 436 45.85 22.75 13.07
N ASN A 437 46.17 21.74 13.86
CA ASN A 437 47.50 21.60 14.47
C ASN A 437 48.60 21.31 13.44
N GLU A 438 48.27 20.59 12.37
CA GLU A 438 49.17 20.40 11.21
C GLU A 438 49.57 21.74 10.57
N GLN A 439 48.66 22.72 10.53
CA GLN A 439 48.95 24.05 9.96
C GLN A 439 49.65 25.00 10.94
N ARG A 440 49.43 24.84 12.23
CA ARG A 440 49.97 25.77 13.25
C ARG A 440 51.48 25.66 13.42
N GLY A 441 52.10 24.54 13.02
CA GLY A 441 53.56 24.35 13.02
C GLY A 441 54.20 24.15 14.41
N GLY A 442 53.58 24.70 15.46
CA GLY A 442 54.00 24.60 16.85
C GLY A 442 55.03 25.65 17.27
N VAL A 443 55.05 26.00 18.56
CA VAL A 443 55.94 27.03 19.13
C VAL A 443 57.42 26.73 18.86
N GLU A 444 57.79 25.45 18.88
CA GLU A 444 59.17 24.97 18.66
C GLU A 444 59.70 25.28 17.24
N ASN A 445 58.80 25.41 16.26
CA ASN A 445 59.15 25.73 14.87
C ASN A 445 58.91 27.22 14.51
N GLY A 446 58.72 28.08 15.53
CA GLY A 446 58.38 29.49 15.32
C GLY A 446 56.96 29.73 14.78
N GLY A 447 56.09 28.71 14.87
CA GLY A 447 54.69 28.75 14.44
C GLY A 447 53.71 29.17 15.54
N ARG A 448 52.41 29.08 15.25
CA ARG A 448 51.35 29.32 16.24
C ARG A 448 51.25 28.12 17.20
N PRO A 449 50.85 28.35 18.47
CA PRO A 449 50.79 27.26 19.43
C PRO A 449 49.70 26.25 19.05
N ARG A 450 50.06 24.96 19.09
CA ARG A 450 49.14 23.83 18.88
C ARG A 450 48.12 23.73 20.00
N ILE A 451 46.94 23.23 19.67
CA ILE A 451 45.85 22.95 20.62
C ILE A 451 46.12 21.58 21.26
N ASN A 452 46.29 21.56 22.57
CA ASN A 452 46.49 20.35 23.36
C ASN A 452 45.16 19.75 23.81
N ASP A 453 44.23 20.60 24.23
CA ASP A 453 42.97 20.17 24.83
C ASP A 453 41.84 21.15 24.51
N ILE A 454 40.63 20.62 24.32
CA ILE A 454 39.40 21.39 24.23
C ILE A 454 38.35 20.74 25.11
N ASP A 455 37.84 21.48 26.09
CA ASP A 455 36.73 21.07 26.93
C ASP A 455 35.51 21.95 26.65
N ILE A 456 34.41 21.33 26.25
CA ILE A 456 33.12 21.99 26.03
C ILE A 456 32.17 21.50 27.12
N ASN A 457 31.70 22.43 27.94
CA ASN A 457 30.58 22.25 28.87
C ASN A 457 29.45 23.24 28.58
N ASP A 458 28.37 23.19 29.36
CA ASP A 458 27.20 24.06 29.17
C ASP A 458 27.49 25.55 29.35
N ASP A 459 28.46 25.89 30.19
CA ASP A 459 28.75 27.27 30.59
C ASP A 459 29.95 27.86 29.84
N THR A 460 30.90 27.03 29.40
CA THR A 460 32.18 27.45 28.83
C THR A 460 32.72 26.48 27.78
N ILE A 461 33.52 27.02 26.85
CA ILE A 461 34.44 26.25 26.01
C ILE A 461 35.86 26.69 26.37
N ILE A 462 36.69 25.76 26.79
CA ILE A 462 38.06 26.01 27.21
C ILE A 462 38.99 25.33 26.21
N ILE A 463 39.91 26.11 25.64
CA ILE A 463 40.86 25.63 24.63
C ILE A 463 42.25 25.87 25.18
N THR A 464 42.96 24.78 25.47
CA THR A 464 44.30 24.80 26.04
C THR A 464 45.32 24.59 24.93
N TYR A 465 46.33 25.46 24.86
CA TYR A 465 47.41 25.34 23.89
C TYR A 465 48.71 24.85 24.52
N GLU A 466 49.67 24.44 23.70
CA GLU A 466 51.02 24.04 24.14
C GLU A 466 51.79 25.16 24.85
N SER A 467 51.46 26.43 24.60
CA SER A 467 52.04 27.58 25.29
C SER A 467 51.53 27.74 26.74
N GLY A 468 50.53 26.96 27.16
CA GLY A 468 50.01 26.94 28.52
C GLY A 468 48.83 27.89 28.81
N GLU A 469 48.71 29.02 28.10
CA GLU A 469 47.62 29.99 28.28
C GLU A 469 46.33 29.52 27.58
N PRO A 470 45.21 29.25 28.29
CA PRO A 470 43.97 28.81 27.66
C PRO A 470 43.15 29.96 27.09
N THR A 471 42.45 29.72 25.98
CA THR A 471 41.34 30.59 25.53
C THR A 471 40.04 30.07 26.13
N VAL A 472 39.28 30.96 26.78
CA VAL A 472 37.98 30.64 27.37
C VAL A 472 36.89 31.40 26.64
N ILE A 473 35.95 30.66 26.05
CA ILE A 473 34.71 31.20 25.47
C ILE A 473 33.60 30.97 26.49
N LYS A 474 33.00 32.04 27.00
CA LYS A 474 31.86 31.95 27.92
C LYS A 474 30.59 31.74 27.11
N ARG A 475 29.90 30.63 27.34
CA ARG A 475 28.62 30.28 26.69
C ARG A 475 27.44 30.81 27.48
N ARG A 476 27.51 30.74 28.81
CA ARG A 476 26.54 31.27 29.78
C ARG A 476 27.25 32.09 30.85
N ILE A 477 26.65 33.21 31.23
CA ILE A 477 27.07 34.01 32.38
C ILE A 477 25.97 33.94 33.42
N ARG A 478 26.35 33.66 34.66
CA ARG A 478 25.46 33.55 35.82
C ARG A 478 25.62 34.76 36.72
N ASP A 479 24.58 35.10 37.48
CA ASP A 479 24.67 36.17 38.48
C ASP A 479 25.70 35.80 39.56
N GLU A 480 26.55 36.75 39.96
CA GLU A 480 27.59 36.52 40.96
C GLU A 480 27.01 36.24 42.37
N ASN A 481 25.76 36.64 42.61
CA ASN A 481 25.05 36.44 43.87
C ASN A 481 24.01 35.31 43.81
N ASP A 482 23.67 34.81 42.60
CA ASP A 482 22.73 33.72 42.37
C ASP A 482 23.11 32.89 41.12
N MET A 483 23.81 31.78 41.38
CA MET A 483 24.36 30.91 40.34
C MET A 483 23.29 30.13 39.53
N ASP A 484 22.03 30.12 39.98
CA ASP A 484 20.93 29.49 39.23
C ASP A 484 20.33 30.44 38.18
N THR A 485 20.59 31.75 38.31
CA THR A 485 20.09 32.77 37.37
C THR A 485 21.11 33.04 36.26
N ILE A 486 20.73 32.73 35.01
CA ILE A 486 21.51 33.05 33.80
C ILE A 486 21.25 34.52 33.42
N THR A 487 22.30 35.35 33.42
CA THR A 487 22.22 36.78 33.07
C THR A 487 22.51 37.04 31.60
N SER A 488 23.25 36.15 30.91
CA SER A 488 23.38 36.14 29.45
C SER A 488 23.76 34.75 28.93
N GLU A 489 23.31 34.43 27.72
CA GLU A 489 23.61 33.18 27.03
C GLU A 489 23.89 33.47 25.55
N THR A 490 24.95 32.87 25.04
CA THR A 490 25.30 32.88 23.61
C THR A 490 24.33 32.00 22.81
N THR A 491 24.14 32.30 21.54
CA THR A 491 23.43 31.45 20.59
C THR A 491 24.34 30.34 20.06
N LEU A 492 23.75 29.25 19.55
CA LEU A 492 24.54 28.16 18.95
C LEU A 492 25.38 28.66 17.76
N LYS A 493 24.88 29.64 17.02
CA LYS A 493 25.60 30.24 15.89
C LYS A 493 26.83 31.03 16.34
N GLU A 494 26.74 31.72 17.48
CA GLU A 494 27.88 32.42 18.09
C GLU A 494 28.95 31.42 18.56
N ASP A 495 28.54 30.29 19.18
CA ASP A 495 29.46 29.20 19.55
C ASP A 495 30.16 28.60 18.32
N ILE A 496 29.40 28.32 17.25
CA ILE A 496 29.95 27.83 15.98
C ILE A 496 30.93 28.84 15.41
N GLY A 497 30.60 30.14 15.44
CA GLY A 497 31.46 31.20 14.94
C GLY A 497 32.79 31.31 15.71
N ALA A 498 32.72 31.22 17.04
CA ALA A 498 33.89 31.26 17.91
C ALA A 498 34.81 30.04 17.70
N LEU A 499 34.22 28.84 17.59
CA LEU A 499 34.98 27.62 17.32
C LEU A 499 35.54 27.58 15.89
N TYR A 500 34.80 28.10 14.89
CA TYR A 500 35.27 28.15 13.51
C TYR A 500 36.56 28.95 13.40
N GLN A 501 36.61 30.09 14.07
CA GLN A 501 37.80 30.93 14.14
C GLN A 501 39.00 30.23 14.79
N ILE A 502 38.81 29.16 15.55
CA ILE A 502 39.90 28.48 16.25
C ILE A 502 40.29 27.16 15.57
N LEU A 503 39.30 26.42 15.08
CA LEU A 503 39.43 25.05 14.60
C LEU A 503 39.54 24.93 13.09
N VAL A 504 39.23 25.98 12.33
CA VAL A 504 39.26 25.92 10.87
C VAL A 504 40.62 26.36 10.33
N PRO A 505 41.33 25.47 9.61
CA PRO A 505 42.62 25.82 9.02
C PRO A 505 42.49 26.96 8.01
N GLY A 506 43.32 28.01 8.15
CA GLY A 506 43.25 29.21 7.32
C GLY A 506 42.18 30.25 7.68
N ALA A 507 41.34 30.01 8.69
CA ALA A 507 40.34 30.98 9.15
C ALA A 507 40.93 32.18 9.91
N GLN A 508 42.16 32.02 10.43
CA GLN A 508 42.87 33.05 11.21
C GLN A 508 44.00 33.77 10.44
N ALA A 509 44.14 33.53 9.14
CA ALA A 509 45.10 34.24 8.30
C ALA A 509 44.46 35.52 7.76
N GLU A 510 45.10 36.68 7.91
CA GLU A 510 44.62 37.94 7.32
C GLU A 510 44.54 37.78 5.80
N GLY A 511 43.33 37.93 5.23
CA GLY A 511 43.07 37.69 3.81
C GLY A 511 43.06 36.21 3.41
N GLY A 512 43.03 35.29 4.37
CA GLY A 512 42.94 33.84 4.13
C GLY A 512 41.64 33.46 3.44
N GLN A 513 41.68 32.47 2.53
CA GLN A 513 40.50 32.04 1.77
C GLN A 513 39.34 31.54 2.66
N LEU A 514 39.59 31.11 3.90
CA LEU A 514 38.55 30.64 4.82
C LEU A 514 38.34 31.60 6.01
N ALA A 515 38.90 32.82 5.96
CA ALA A 515 38.76 33.79 7.03
C ALA A 515 37.37 34.44 7.01
N LEU A 516 36.52 34.06 7.97
CA LEU A 516 35.17 34.62 8.16
C LEU A 516 34.98 35.03 9.62
N SER A 517 34.69 36.30 9.87
CA SER A 517 34.36 36.79 11.21
C SER A 517 33.11 36.09 11.78
N PRO A 518 32.91 36.09 13.12
CA PRO A 518 31.74 35.46 13.73
C PRO A 518 30.38 35.93 13.17
N SER A 519 30.25 37.21 12.81
CA SER A 519 29.04 37.76 12.18
C SER A 519 28.87 37.31 10.72
N GLU A 520 29.96 37.13 9.98
CA GLU A 520 29.93 36.58 8.62
C GLU A 520 29.54 35.10 8.61
N ILE A 521 29.83 34.36 9.68
CA ILE A 521 29.45 32.94 9.82
C ILE A 521 27.94 32.80 9.99
N ASP A 522 27.29 33.66 10.79
CA ASP A 522 25.82 33.66 10.89
C ASP A 522 25.15 34.00 9.54
N ALA A 523 25.67 35.02 8.85
CA ALA A 523 25.23 35.37 7.51
C ALA A 523 25.44 34.22 6.51
N PHE A 524 26.57 33.50 6.63
CA PHE A 524 26.89 32.35 5.79
C PHE A 524 25.96 31.16 6.05
N ILE A 525 25.72 30.80 7.30
CA ILE A 525 24.77 29.73 7.70
C ILE A 525 23.38 30.03 7.12
N THR A 526 22.94 31.28 7.20
CA THR A 526 21.63 31.73 6.70
C THR A 526 21.58 31.72 5.17
N ARG A 527 22.62 32.24 4.50
CA ARG A 527 22.69 32.31 3.03
C ARG A 527 22.76 30.92 2.39
N GLU A 528 23.59 30.04 2.92
CA GLU A 528 23.79 28.68 2.41
C GLU A 528 22.78 27.66 2.97
N LYS A 529 21.80 28.12 3.75
CA LYS A 529 20.74 27.31 4.37
C LYS A 529 21.29 26.07 5.11
N ILE A 530 22.35 26.25 5.89
CA ILE A 530 22.96 25.15 6.65
C ILE A 530 22.06 24.81 7.84
N ASN A 531 21.54 23.58 7.88
CA ASN A 531 20.77 23.09 9.00
C ASN A 531 21.66 22.95 10.24
N ILE A 532 21.38 23.77 11.26
CA ILE A 532 22.00 23.70 12.58
C ILE A 532 21.07 22.97 13.54
N GLY A 533 21.64 22.19 14.46
CA GLY A 533 20.86 21.43 15.43
C GLY A 533 20.41 22.31 16.61
N GLU A 534 19.78 21.69 17.60
CA GLU A 534 19.56 22.33 18.90
C GLU A 534 20.84 22.25 19.75
N ARG A 535 21.10 23.29 20.55
CA ARG A 535 22.21 23.33 21.50
C ARG A 535 22.09 22.14 22.46
N GLY A 536 23.10 21.27 22.48
CA GLY A 536 23.12 20.16 23.44
C GLY A 536 23.17 20.67 24.89
N GLN A 537 22.29 20.14 25.74
CA GLN A 537 22.25 20.42 27.19
C GLN A 537 23.01 19.33 27.97
N ASN A 538 23.64 19.68 29.08
CA ASN A 538 24.52 18.82 29.89
C ASN A 538 25.65 18.18 29.07
N ARG A 539 26.19 18.94 28.11
CA ARG A 539 27.14 18.41 27.13
C ARG A 539 28.57 18.58 27.64
N ASN A 540 29.22 17.50 28.05
CA ASN A 540 30.66 17.46 28.29
C ASN A 540 31.35 16.75 27.11
N VAL A 541 31.95 17.51 26.20
CA VAL A 541 32.69 16.97 25.05
C VAL A 541 34.15 17.38 25.20
N GLY A 542 35.03 16.39 25.38
CA GLY A 542 36.45 16.61 25.58
C GLY A 542 37.28 16.13 24.39
N TYR A 543 38.23 16.95 23.96
CA TYR A 543 39.37 16.52 23.17
C TYR A 543 40.61 16.67 24.03
N THR A 544 41.27 15.57 24.34
CA THR A 544 42.68 15.60 24.72
C THR A 544 43.46 14.98 23.57
N GLN A 545 44.49 15.69 23.09
CA GLN A 545 45.45 15.09 22.18
C GLN A 545 46.10 13.91 22.90
N ASP A 546 45.74 12.68 22.51
CA ASP A 546 46.68 11.59 22.63
C ASP A 546 47.89 12.08 21.84
N ILE A 547 48.98 12.40 22.52
CA ILE A 547 50.28 12.51 21.84
C ILE A 547 50.49 11.12 21.26
N GLN A 548 50.01 10.92 20.02
CA GLN A 548 50.18 9.65 19.35
C GLN A 548 51.67 9.43 19.29
N LYS A 549 52.05 8.32 19.93
CA LYS A 549 53.04 7.36 19.45
C LYS A 549 53.64 7.82 18.11
N PRO A 550 54.94 8.15 18.04
CA PRO A 550 55.59 8.34 16.76
C PRO A 550 55.25 7.13 15.88
N GLU A 551 54.98 7.46 14.62
CA GLU A 551 55.09 6.63 13.43
C GLU A 551 55.75 5.28 13.70
N VAL A 552 55.04 4.20 13.33
CA VAL A 552 55.45 2.79 13.41
C VAL A 552 56.96 2.60 13.66
N LEU A 553 57.35 2.53 14.94
CA LEU A 553 58.62 1.93 15.33
C LEU A 553 58.43 0.42 15.15
N GLY A 554 58.83 -0.08 13.98
CA GLY A 554 59.12 -1.49 13.84
C GLY A 554 60.15 -1.88 14.89
N ASP A 555 59.88 -2.96 15.63
CA ASP A 555 60.82 -3.69 16.51
C ASP A 555 61.74 -2.92 17.51
N GLU A 556 61.58 -1.61 17.74
CA GLU A 556 62.46 -0.86 18.66
C GLU A 556 62.01 -0.88 20.13
N THR A 557 61.69 -2.06 20.66
CA THR A 557 61.81 -2.30 22.12
C THR A 557 63.10 -3.02 22.49
N GLU A 558 63.93 -3.39 21.51
CA GLU A 558 65.34 -3.68 21.80
C GLU A 558 66.08 -2.37 22.10
N VAL A 559 66.94 -2.39 23.12
CA VAL A 559 67.92 -1.32 23.40
C VAL A 559 68.57 -0.94 22.07
N ALA A 560 68.41 0.32 21.64
CA ALA A 560 69.03 0.77 20.40
C ALA A 560 70.54 0.53 20.45
N THR A 561 71.10 0.01 19.37
CA THR A 561 72.55 0.05 19.15
C THR A 561 72.94 1.49 18.85
N PRO A 562 73.86 2.11 19.61
CA PRO A 562 74.43 3.38 19.21
C PRO A 562 75.09 3.22 17.83
N ASP A 563 74.87 4.22 16.98
CA ASP A 563 75.65 4.50 15.77
C ASP A 563 76.12 3.31 14.91
N GLY A 564 75.21 2.41 14.54
CA GLY A 564 75.36 1.50 13.39
C GLY A 564 76.50 0.48 13.43
N ALA A 565 77.34 0.44 14.47
CA ALA A 565 78.48 -0.48 14.58
C ALA A 565 78.65 -1.13 15.97
N GLN A 566 78.04 -0.62 17.05
CA GLN A 566 78.24 -1.18 18.39
C GLN A 566 77.04 -1.96 18.92
N SER A 567 77.26 -3.25 19.20
CA SER A 567 76.31 -4.07 19.98
C SER A 567 76.61 -3.94 21.47
N SER A 568 75.62 -4.14 22.36
CA SER A 568 75.83 -4.20 23.81
C SER A 568 76.91 -5.21 24.23
N ARG A 569 77.19 -6.22 23.37
CA ARG A 569 78.28 -7.18 23.54
C ARG A 569 79.65 -6.51 23.38
N SER A 570 79.80 -5.50 22.53
CA SER A 570 81.07 -4.84 22.19
C SER A 570 81.56 -3.90 23.30
N TYR A 571 80.64 -3.18 23.97
CA TYR A 571 80.96 -2.18 24.99
C TYR A 571 81.74 -2.75 26.20
N TRP A 572 81.48 -4.02 26.52
CA TRP A 572 82.06 -4.72 27.66
C TRP A 572 83.13 -5.76 27.29
N THR A 573 83.58 -5.85 26.03
CA THR A 573 84.47 -6.95 25.57
C THR A 573 85.70 -6.59 24.71
N LYS A 574 86.05 -5.31 24.55
CA LYS A 574 87.12 -4.75 23.66
C LYS A 574 86.70 -4.52 22.21
N GLU A 575 86.59 -3.24 21.86
CA GLU A 575 87.37 -2.61 20.79
C GLU A 575 87.39 -1.07 20.97
N ASP A 576 86.42 -0.49 21.70
CA ASP A 576 86.31 0.98 21.88
C ASP A 576 86.43 1.50 23.34
N GLY A 577 86.97 0.69 24.28
CA GLY A 577 87.81 1.24 25.36
C GLY A 577 87.22 1.73 26.70
N VAL A 578 86.01 1.35 27.15
CA VAL A 578 85.49 1.85 28.46
C VAL A 578 85.33 0.77 29.55
N GLY A 579 84.77 -0.41 29.25
CA GLY A 579 84.37 -1.38 30.30
C GLY A 579 85.49 -2.27 30.87
N GLU A 580 86.22 -3.01 30.03
CA GLU A 580 87.26 -3.97 30.51
C GLU A 580 88.57 -3.31 30.93
N SER A 581 88.87 -2.10 30.43
CA SER A 581 90.05 -1.34 30.82
C SER A 581 89.93 -0.74 32.23
N GLU A 582 88.70 -0.40 32.66
CA GLU A 582 88.43 0.18 33.98
C GLU A 582 88.03 -0.86 35.05
N LEU A 583 87.46 -2.02 34.68
CA LEU A 583 87.04 -3.10 35.63
C LEU A 583 87.79 -4.43 35.45
N GLY A 584 88.73 -4.52 34.51
CA GLY A 584 89.35 -5.78 34.12
C GLY A 584 88.38 -6.75 33.42
N SER A 585 88.88 -7.95 33.08
CA SER A 585 88.07 -9.01 32.44
C SER A 585 87.06 -9.67 33.40
N LYS A 586 87.24 -9.48 34.72
CA LYS A 586 86.42 -10.06 35.78
C LYS A 586 86.29 -9.07 36.93
N ILE A 587 85.08 -8.99 37.48
CA ILE A 587 84.78 -8.26 38.70
C ILE A 587 85.20 -9.14 39.88
N ASP A 588 86.49 -9.12 40.19
CA ASP A 588 87.11 -9.91 41.25
C ASP A 588 87.04 -9.11 42.57
N GLY A 589 86.03 -9.35 43.41
CA GLY A 589 85.83 -8.67 44.70
C GLY A 589 86.91 -8.89 45.77
N GLY A 590 88.07 -9.44 45.40
CA GLY A 590 89.25 -9.58 46.26
C GLY A 590 90.30 -8.48 46.06
N ALA A 591 90.37 -7.84 44.89
CA ALA A 591 91.27 -6.71 44.64
C ALA A 591 90.93 -6.08 43.27
N ILE A 592 90.56 -4.79 43.28
CA ILE A 592 90.87 -3.74 42.27
C ILE A 592 89.70 -2.81 41.91
N ASP A 593 88.42 -3.16 42.04
CA ASP A 593 87.34 -2.21 41.65
C ASP A 593 86.49 -1.70 42.84
N PRO A 594 86.54 -0.39 43.16
CA PRO A 594 85.63 0.19 44.14
C PRO A 594 84.20 0.21 43.61
N ASP A 595 83.21 0.04 44.50
CA ASP A 595 81.77 0.04 44.17
C ASP A 595 81.35 1.31 43.40
N SER A 596 82.02 2.42 43.66
CA SER A 596 81.85 3.69 42.94
C SER A 596 82.31 3.63 41.48
N SER A 597 83.34 2.84 41.16
CA SER A 597 83.82 2.66 39.79
C SER A 597 82.88 1.75 39.00
N ILE A 598 82.41 0.66 39.62
CA ILE A 598 81.40 -0.22 39.02
C ILE A 598 80.10 0.56 38.76
N SER A 599 79.62 1.33 39.75
CA SER A 599 78.42 2.16 39.60
C SER A 599 78.60 3.24 38.53
N ARG A 600 79.77 3.89 38.45
CA ARG A 600 80.05 4.92 37.45
C ARG A 600 80.00 4.37 36.03
N ILE A 601 80.61 3.21 35.78
CA ILE A 601 80.63 2.60 34.44
C ILE A 601 79.25 2.07 34.07
N SER A 602 78.52 1.48 35.02
CA SER A 602 77.11 1.08 34.82
C SER A 602 76.22 2.28 34.51
N ASN A 603 76.39 3.42 35.19
CA ASN A 603 75.64 4.65 34.90
C ASN A 603 75.99 5.22 33.52
N LYS A 604 77.27 5.23 33.15
CA LYS A 604 77.70 5.63 31.82
C LYS A 604 77.10 4.73 30.73
N PHE A 605 77.03 3.42 30.97
CA PHE A 605 76.35 2.48 30.08
C PHE A 605 74.84 2.79 29.95
N ILE A 606 74.16 3.15 31.04
CA ILE A 606 72.76 3.59 30.98
C ILE A 606 72.63 4.86 30.14
N GLU A 607 73.49 5.85 30.34
CA GLU A 607 73.47 7.11 29.58
C GLU A 607 73.72 6.87 28.09
N ASP A 608 74.75 6.12 27.74
CA ASP A 608 75.18 5.91 26.36
C ASP A 608 74.19 5.01 25.57
N PHE A 609 73.49 4.08 26.22
CA PHE A 609 72.51 3.18 25.58
C PHE A 609 71.04 3.58 25.79
N THR A 610 70.76 4.64 26.54
CA THR A 610 69.40 5.18 26.64
C THR A 610 69.23 6.24 25.55
N THR A 611 68.50 5.88 24.50
CA THR A 611 68.13 6.86 23.45
C THR A 611 67.24 7.96 24.02
N ALA A 612 67.21 9.12 23.35
CA ALA A 612 66.28 10.19 23.66
C ALA A 612 64.82 9.68 23.69
N ALA A 613 64.45 8.81 22.74
CA ALA A 613 63.14 8.19 22.69
C ALA A 613 62.84 7.27 23.90
N ALA A 614 63.82 6.47 24.36
CA ALA A 614 63.67 5.63 25.54
C ALA A 614 63.62 6.46 26.83
N SER A 615 64.39 7.53 26.91
CA SER A 615 64.36 8.49 28.02
C SER A 615 62.98 9.17 28.11
N GLU A 616 62.48 9.74 27.02
CA GLU A 616 61.16 10.34 26.95
C GLU A 616 60.02 9.34 27.23
N ALA A 617 60.18 8.09 26.80
CA ALA A 617 59.23 7.02 27.10
C ALA A 617 59.13 6.73 28.59
N ARG A 618 60.27 6.72 29.29
CA ARG A 618 60.35 6.54 30.75
C ARG A 618 59.76 7.75 31.46
N THR A 619 60.12 8.97 31.06
CA THR A 619 59.56 10.21 31.63
C THR A 619 58.04 10.26 31.50
N ARG A 620 57.49 9.92 30.32
CA ARG A 620 56.04 9.84 30.10
C ARG A 620 55.35 8.76 30.94
N ALA A 621 56.04 7.69 31.30
CA ALA A 621 55.55 6.66 32.21
C ALA A 621 55.71 7.05 33.71
N GLY A 622 56.15 8.28 33.99
CA GLY A 622 56.40 8.78 35.33
C GLY A 622 57.73 8.34 35.93
N ILE A 623 58.66 7.80 35.12
CA ILE A 623 59.95 7.31 35.58
C ILE A 623 61.01 8.42 35.49
N SER A 624 61.72 8.69 36.59
CA SER A 624 62.81 9.68 36.66
C SER A 624 63.98 9.18 37.53
N GLU A 625 65.09 9.93 37.54
CA GLU A 625 66.27 9.66 38.40
C GLU A 625 66.87 8.25 38.27
N VAL A 626 66.86 7.68 37.06
CA VAL A 626 67.39 6.34 36.77
C VAL A 626 68.90 6.31 36.95
N ARG A 627 69.40 5.51 37.89
CA ARG A 627 70.82 5.29 38.15
C ARG A 627 71.07 3.90 38.72
N THR A 628 72.27 3.37 38.51
CA THR A 628 72.78 2.17 39.15
C THR A 628 73.44 2.51 40.47
N GLU A 629 73.16 1.71 41.49
CA GLU A 629 73.87 1.69 42.75
C GLU A 629 74.41 0.28 43.03
N VAL A 630 75.65 0.20 43.47
CA VAL A 630 76.31 -1.02 43.94
C VAL A 630 76.57 -0.88 45.43
N SER A 631 76.21 -1.91 46.20
CA SER A 631 76.36 -1.91 47.65
C SER A 631 76.75 -3.30 48.17
N GLY A 632 77.49 -3.36 49.27
CA GLY A 632 77.89 -4.60 49.93
C GLY A 632 79.39 -4.64 50.23
N ASP A 633 79.89 -5.80 50.64
CA ASP A 633 81.32 -6.08 50.75
C ASP A 633 81.73 -7.09 49.67
N GLY A 634 83.04 -7.25 49.41
CA GLY A 634 83.56 -8.02 48.27
C GLY A 634 82.98 -9.44 48.10
N SER A 635 82.48 -10.07 49.16
CA SER A 635 81.82 -11.38 49.14
C SER A 635 80.30 -11.36 48.95
N ASN A 636 79.65 -10.21 49.18
CA ASN A 636 78.19 -10.08 49.22
C ASN A 636 77.69 -8.81 48.51
N ARG A 637 78.31 -8.45 47.38
CA ARG A 637 77.90 -7.30 46.56
C ARG A 637 76.54 -7.54 45.91
N SER A 638 75.74 -6.49 45.87
CA SER A 638 74.50 -6.39 45.10
C SER A 638 74.55 -5.17 44.17
N SER A 639 73.82 -5.25 43.06
CA SER A 639 73.69 -4.13 42.13
C SER A 639 72.24 -3.98 41.70
N VAL A 640 71.75 -2.74 41.74
CA VAL A 640 70.37 -2.40 41.41
C VAL A 640 70.30 -1.14 40.57
N ILE A 641 69.30 -1.05 39.69
CA ILE A 641 68.88 0.22 39.07
C ILE A 641 67.85 0.85 39.99
N LYS A 642 68.16 2.00 40.57
CA LYS A 642 67.22 2.85 41.30
C LYS A 642 66.61 3.89 40.37
N PHE A 643 65.33 4.16 40.57
CA PHE A 643 64.57 5.17 39.84
C PHE A 643 63.38 5.59 40.67
N LYS A 644 62.77 6.73 40.34
CA LYS A 644 61.47 7.13 40.87
C LYS A 644 60.40 6.80 39.88
N LEU A 645 59.30 6.21 40.32
CA LEU A 645 58.07 6.06 39.55
C LEU A 645 56.99 6.93 40.20
N ASN A 646 56.57 7.99 39.50
CA ASN A 646 55.64 9.00 40.01
C ASN A 646 56.09 9.59 41.36
N GLY A 647 57.39 9.87 41.50
CA GLY A 647 58.00 10.42 42.71
C GLY A 647 58.30 9.41 43.83
N VAL A 648 57.91 8.14 43.68
CA VAL A 648 58.18 7.07 44.66
C VAL A 648 59.42 6.28 44.26
N ASP A 649 60.36 6.11 45.19
CA ASP A 649 61.58 5.33 44.96
C ASP A 649 61.26 3.86 44.67
N LYS A 650 61.86 3.33 43.61
CA LYS A 650 61.78 1.95 43.14
C LYS A 650 63.17 1.46 42.73
N GLU A 651 63.33 0.15 42.75
CA GLU A 651 64.56 -0.49 42.31
C GLU A 651 64.28 -1.76 41.50
N ILE A 652 65.14 -2.02 40.52
CA ILE A 652 65.19 -3.28 39.76
C ILE A 652 66.56 -3.90 40.05
N VAL A 653 66.56 -5.15 40.50
CA VAL A 653 67.78 -5.87 40.82
C VAL A 653 68.49 -6.28 39.53
N ILE A 654 69.75 -5.87 39.39
CA ILE A 654 70.65 -6.31 38.32
C ILE A 654 71.28 -7.65 38.71
N MET A 655 71.81 -7.73 39.93
CA MET A 655 72.30 -8.95 40.58
C MET A 655 72.01 -8.85 42.08
N ALA A 656 71.45 -9.91 42.67
CA ALA A 656 71.13 -9.90 44.10
C ALA A 656 72.39 -10.05 44.95
N ALA A 657 72.26 -9.79 46.26
CA ALA A 657 73.37 -9.94 47.20
C ALA A 657 73.91 -11.38 47.15
N GLY A 658 75.19 -11.53 46.84
CA GLY A 658 75.86 -12.84 46.74
C GLY A 658 75.78 -13.50 45.36
N ASP A 659 75.04 -12.94 44.40
CA ASP A 659 75.07 -13.34 42.98
C ASP A 659 76.24 -12.72 42.21
N MET A 660 76.96 -11.84 42.89
CA MET A 660 78.18 -11.21 42.43
C MET A 660 79.42 -11.64 43.25
N PRO A 661 79.63 -12.96 43.49
CA PRO A 661 80.82 -13.40 44.21
C PRO A 661 82.03 -13.28 43.29
N ASN A 662 83.18 -12.90 43.87
CA ASN A 662 84.48 -12.75 43.22
C ASN A 662 84.63 -13.50 41.88
N GLY A 663 84.62 -12.77 40.77
CA GLY A 663 84.91 -13.32 39.44
C GLY A 663 83.75 -13.38 38.45
N VAL A 664 82.73 -12.53 38.60
CA VAL A 664 81.74 -12.33 37.55
C VAL A 664 82.40 -11.69 36.34
N GLU A 665 82.30 -12.34 35.17
CA GLU A 665 82.79 -11.75 33.92
C GLU A 665 82.09 -10.42 33.66
N THR A 666 82.87 -9.38 33.36
CA THR A 666 82.40 -8.02 33.07
C THR A 666 81.31 -8.03 31.99
N ARG A 667 81.47 -8.90 30.99
CA ARG A 667 80.46 -9.18 29.95
C ARG A 667 79.13 -9.70 30.52
N LYS A 668 79.17 -10.64 31.46
CA LYS A 668 77.98 -11.23 32.08
C LYS A 668 77.25 -10.19 32.92
N TYR A 669 77.97 -9.31 33.60
CA TYR A 669 77.39 -8.19 34.34
C TYR A 669 76.72 -7.17 33.40
N GLY A 670 77.40 -6.75 32.32
CA GLY A 670 76.81 -5.87 31.31
C GLY A 670 75.52 -6.41 30.68
N GLN A 671 75.43 -7.72 30.46
CA GLN A 671 74.20 -8.37 29.99
C GLN A 671 73.06 -8.30 31.01
N GLN A 672 73.35 -8.41 32.32
CA GLN A 672 72.31 -8.26 33.34
C GLN A 672 71.83 -6.80 33.44
N ILE A 673 72.72 -5.82 33.28
CA ILE A 673 72.32 -4.40 33.23
C ILE A 673 71.38 -4.17 32.03
N GLN A 674 71.70 -4.70 30.86
CA GLN A 674 70.84 -4.60 29.68
C GLN A 674 69.46 -5.23 29.92
N ARG A 675 69.41 -6.40 30.57
CA ARG A 675 68.13 -7.04 30.95
C ARG A 675 67.33 -6.18 31.93
N ALA A 676 67.97 -5.66 32.97
CA ALA A 676 67.33 -4.78 33.94
C ALA A 676 66.80 -3.48 33.28
N LEU A 677 67.51 -2.92 32.30
CA LEU A 677 67.04 -1.78 31.51
C LEU A 677 65.86 -2.12 30.59
N ASN A 678 65.85 -3.33 30.01
CA ASN A 678 64.69 -3.82 29.26
C ASN A 678 63.48 -4.05 30.16
N ASP A 679 63.67 -4.54 31.37
CA ASP A 679 62.61 -4.67 32.36
C ASP A 679 62.09 -3.30 32.81
N LEU A 680 62.98 -2.31 32.97
CA LEU A 680 62.59 -0.91 33.21
C LEU A 680 61.80 -0.33 32.03
N ASN A 681 62.21 -0.60 30.79
CA ASN A 681 61.49 -0.17 29.59
C ASN A 681 60.12 -0.87 29.46
N ASN A 682 60.05 -2.16 29.79
CA ASN A 682 58.79 -2.91 29.85
C ASN A 682 57.88 -2.41 30.96
N LEU A 683 58.42 -2.00 32.11
CA LEU A 683 57.67 -1.36 33.18
C LEU A 683 57.15 0.00 32.73
N ALA A 684 57.97 0.81 32.04
CA ALA A 684 57.54 2.05 31.42
C ALA A 684 56.41 1.80 30.40
N TYR A 685 56.53 0.77 29.58
CA TYR A 685 55.52 0.38 28.59
C TYR A 685 54.21 -0.10 29.25
N LYS A 686 54.29 -0.94 30.27
CA LYS A 686 53.11 -1.39 31.04
C LYS A 686 52.45 -0.26 31.81
N ASN A 687 53.23 0.72 32.26
CA ASN A 687 52.73 1.91 32.92
C ASN A 687 52.26 2.99 31.93
N ARG A 688 52.59 2.95 30.64
CA ARG A 688 52.02 3.87 29.63
C ARG A 688 50.50 3.78 29.54
N GLY A 689 49.90 2.64 29.88
CA GLY A 689 48.44 2.48 29.99
C GLY A 689 47.87 2.62 31.41
N LYS A 690 48.73 2.87 32.41
CA LYS A 690 48.36 2.98 33.84
C LYS A 690 48.81 4.28 34.49
N VAL A 691 49.53 5.15 33.78
CA VAL A 691 49.36 6.58 33.94
C VAL A 691 47.96 6.86 33.43
N THR A 692 46.97 6.58 34.28
CA THR A 692 45.88 7.52 34.40
C THR A 692 46.59 8.87 34.47
N ASN A 693 46.49 9.65 33.40
CA ASN A 693 46.38 11.08 33.62
C ASN A 693 45.42 11.17 34.80
N LYS A 694 45.92 11.58 35.96
CA LYS A 694 45.03 12.04 37.00
C LYS A 694 44.26 13.12 36.27
N ILE A 695 43.04 12.78 35.87
CA ILE A 695 42.09 13.73 35.33
C ILE A 695 42.12 14.83 36.37
N LYS A 696 42.63 16.01 35.99
CA LYS A 696 42.45 17.18 36.85
C LYS A 696 40.94 17.24 37.04
N MET A 697 40.49 16.98 38.26
CA MET A 697 39.06 17.06 38.56
C MET A 697 38.62 18.45 38.11
N SER A 698 37.48 18.58 37.45
CA SER A 698 36.97 19.91 37.15
C SER A 698 36.86 20.71 38.45
N TYR A 699 37.08 22.01 38.43
CA TYR A 699 37.03 22.84 39.64
C TYR A 699 35.77 22.58 40.50
N PRO A 700 34.57 22.36 39.93
CA PRO A 700 33.38 21.98 40.70
C PRO A 700 33.49 20.61 41.39
N ALA A 701 34.03 19.60 40.71
CA ALA A 701 34.23 18.26 41.28
C ALA A 701 35.31 18.27 42.37
N PHE A 702 36.43 18.98 42.13
CA PHE A 702 37.49 19.18 43.13
C PHE A 702 36.96 19.93 44.35
N LYS A 703 36.19 21.01 44.13
CA LYS A 703 35.57 21.80 45.21
C LYS A 703 34.62 20.96 46.06
N ALA A 704 33.80 20.12 45.45
CA ALA A 704 32.87 19.24 46.17
C ALA A 704 33.60 18.21 47.05
N ASP A 705 34.64 17.57 46.51
CA ASP A 705 35.46 16.60 47.25
C ASP A 705 36.33 17.28 48.33
N TYR A 706 36.89 18.46 48.03
CA TYR A 706 37.71 19.23 48.98
C TYR A 706 36.87 19.77 50.15
N LEU A 707 35.65 20.26 49.90
CA LEU A 707 34.72 20.71 50.93
C LEU A 707 34.15 19.55 51.76
N ALA A 708 33.96 18.37 51.14
CA ALA A 708 33.54 17.17 51.87
C ALA A 708 34.60 16.71 52.88
N ASN A 709 35.89 16.88 52.54
CA ASN A 709 37.01 16.50 53.41
C ASN A 709 37.50 17.66 54.31
N ASN A 710 37.16 18.91 54.00
CA ASN A 710 37.53 20.11 54.75
C ASN A 710 36.32 21.05 54.93
N PRO A 711 35.34 20.68 55.77
CA PRO A 711 34.11 21.44 55.98
C PRO A 711 34.42 22.74 56.76
N GLY A 712 34.76 23.79 56.02
CA GLY A 712 35.20 25.09 56.55
C GLY A 712 36.26 25.79 55.69
N ALA A 713 36.79 25.12 54.66
CA ALA A 713 37.73 25.73 53.72
C ALA A 713 37.11 26.92 52.97
N THR A 714 37.85 28.03 52.90
CA THR A 714 37.42 29.21 52.16
C THR A 714 37.67 29.05 50.66
N THR A 715 37.03 29.89 49.84
CA THR A 715 37.24 29.88 48.38
C THR A 715 38.71 30.09 48.01
N ALA A 716 39.46 30.87 48.78
CA ALA A 716 40.90 31.08 48.56
C ALA A 716 41.71 29.80 48.83
N ASP A 717 41.36 29.04 49.87
CA ASP A 717 42.02 27.77 50.21
C ASP A 717 41.76 26.70 49.13
N ILE A 718 40.52 26.63 48.65
CA ILE A 718 40.11 25.69 47.59
C ILE A 718 40.80 26.04 46.27
N THR A 719 40.89 27.33 45.94
CA THR A 719 41.55 27.80 44.71
C THR A 719 43.06 27.57 44.75
N ALA A 720 43.70 27.83 45.89
CA ALA A 720 45.13 27.57 46.07
C ALA A 720 45.45 26.07 46.01
N ALA A 721 44.61 25.21 46.62
CA ALA A 721 44.76 23.76 46.57
C ALA A 721 44.50 23.19 45.17
N PHE A 722 43.54 23.76 44.43
CA PHE A 722 43.26 23.38 43.05
C PHE A 722 44.40 23.74 42.10
N ASN A 723 44.98 24.94 42.27
CA ASN A 723 46.11 25.40 41.45
C ASN A 723 47.41 24.62 41.72
N ALA A 724 47.51 23.94 42.86
CA ALA A 724 48.64 23.09 43.22
C ALA A 724 48.57 21.67 42.63
N GLN A 725 47.41 21.27 42.07
CA GLN A 725 47.16 20.01 41.35
C GLN A 725 47.44 20.17 39.84
#